data_AF-A0A7V3NBX8-F1
#
_entry.id   AF-A0A7V3NBX8-F1
#
_cell.length_a   1.000
_cell.length_b   1.000
_cell.length_c   1.000
_cell.angle_alpha   90.00
_cell.angle_beta   90.00
_cell.angle_gamma   90.00
#
_symmetry.space_group_name_H-M   'P 1'
#
loop_
_entity.id
_entity.type
_entity.pdbx_description
1 polymer ?
#
loop_
_entity_poly.entity_id
_entity_poly.type
_entity_poly.pdbx_seq_one_letter_code
_entity_poly.pdbx_strand_id
1 'polypeptide(L)'
;MRAMRSGCGIRIGLLAATTAVLAVTLAGCHRAHYRQQADREVYQTTAWATEDPRWQIKDFTIQPDRRSRMYDPSDPDYPPMPPDDPESHRYMHCVDCKRGWPCWHCYGNASWVENPGWQAYLPRNEKGEVVLDRLAAVQVALLHSVDYQTNLEDLYLAALDVTFERFRFDTQFFFTNNTSYEHRGRVRGGGTSQSILDVESNLQARRLLATGGELVVGFANSLVWQFSGPDTYSANSLLSFSLVQPLLREAGRAVVLEHLTQSERALLANLRQMEQYRRGFYAQIVAGRSPGPGPSRGRLSLGALSPSPPSASAGGFLGLLEEQVNIRNQQMNIAGLEDSLKQLEALYEANRVRDRFQVDLARQALYRAQIGLLSSLSAYEERLDGYKILLGLPPDLPVRIEDPLLRRFDLIDPALSRDLDEADALLTILFNPQNEVPADWRARLAATAQDAADWLERVRPDLDQLLEVAPTRRKELQEMLQRAGAEVDPSLYDIQAFDARLARIHRDFEAVGQALKKAQAALPAFPDPPPRPGPEIDPRDPRRQAWETWHAELTRLAGDFAELLSNLSVIQARARLESVSLVRVDLRPEDAIKIARQNRPDWMNARAALVDEWRQIEIAANALRSDLNVRFSGDLGTVGDNPFRFRDTNGRLRVGLEFDAPLTRLAERNAYRETLINYQRARRAYYQFEDRVTQNIRSVLRSIRLSQLNFEIRRAAVRVAIDQVEVARLNLQRPPRVGERGSEASANVGRDLVEALSRLVEAQNAFLSAWVNYEAQRLNLDFELGTMRLDEQGMWIDPGPIDSSFAQGEDLTPPLPPAVPE
;
A
#
# COMPACT_ATOMS: atom_id res chain seq x y z
N MET A 1 3.75 15.88 87.36
CA MET A 1 4.19 16.09 85.95
C MET A 1 4.70 14.78 85.34
N ARG A 2 3.84 13.90 84.79
CA ARG A 2 4.26 12.77 83.91
C ARG A 2 3.10 12.00 83.25
N ALA A 3 2.03 12.68 82.81
CA ALA A 3 0.88 12.03 82.14
C ALA A 3 0.38 12.79 80.90
N MET A 4 1.30 13.41 80.14
CA MET A 4 0.92 14.25 78.99
C MET A 4 1.80 14.09 77.74
N ARG A 5 2.58 13.00 77.64
CA ARG A 5 3.50 12.76 76.49
C ARG A 5 3.18 11.55 75.61
N SER A 6 2.21 10.70 75.95
CA SER A 6 1.97 9.44 75.21
C SER A 6 0.85 9.50 74.15
N GLY A 7 0.01 10.54 74.16
CA GLY A 7 -1.13 10.68 73.22
C GLY A 7 -0.83 11.47 71.94
N CYS A 8 0.34 12.12 71.85
CA CYS A 8 0.69 12.98 70.71
C CYS A 8 1.40 12.19 69.59
N GLY A 9 2.21 11.17 69.92
CA GLY A 9 2.95 10.37 68.92
C GLY A 9 2.09 9.49 68.02
N ILE A 10 0.97 8.95 68.54
CA ILE A 10 0.08 8.08 67.75
C ILE A 10 -0.81 8.89 66.80
N ARG A 11 -1.25 10.09 67.20
CA ARG A 11 -2.03 11.00 66.33
C ARG A 11 -1.17 11.60 65.20
N ILE A 12 0.11 11.89 65.45
CA ILE A 12 1.03 12.38 64.43
C ILE A 12 1.45 11.24 63.48
N GLY A 13 1.65 10.02 63.99
CA GLY A 13 1.96 8.85 63.14
C GLY A 13 0.81 8.45 62.21
N LEU A 14 -0.44 8.52 62.67
CA LEU A 14 -1.61 8.23 61.83
C LEU A 14 -1.87 9.32 60.78
N LEU A 15 -1.67 10.60 61.13
CA LEU A 15 -1.75 11.73 60.20
C LEU A 15 -0.62 11.70 59.17
N ALA A 16 0.61 11.34 59.58
CA ALA A 16 1.74 11.17 58.67
C ALA A 16 1.55 9.95 57.75
N ALA A 17 0.96 8.86 58.24
CA ALA A 17 0.65 7.68 57.43
C ALA A 17 -0.52 7.94 56.46
N THR A 18 -1.58 8.66 56.88
CA THR A 18 -2.68 9.02 55.97
C THR A 18 -2.28 10.08 54.96
N THR A 19 -1.44 11.06 55.32
CA THR A 19 -0.87 12.02 54.35
C THR A 19 0.14 11.37 53.42
N ALA A 20 0.95 10.40 53.89
CA ALA A 20 1.82 9.61 53.02
C ALA A 20 1.03 8.71 52.08
N VAL A 21 -0.06 8.08 52.54
CA VAL A 21 -0.97 7.29 51.68
C VAL A 21 -1.72 8.19 50.70
N LEU A 22 -2.21 9.37 51.12
CA LEU A 22 -2.80 10.35 50.19
C LEU A 22 -1.78 10.88 49.17
N ALA A 23 -0.54 11.11 49.58
CA ALA A 23 0.52 11.57 48.70
C ALA A 23 0.94 10.47 47.69
N VAL A 24 0.97 9.20 48.11
CA VAL A 24 1.24 8.06 47.23
C VAL A 24 0.07 7.76 46.29
N THR A 25 -1.19 7.91 46.74
CA THR A 25 -2.36 7.76 45.86
C THR A 25 -2.52 8.92 44.89
N LEU A 26 -2.21 10.16 45.30
CA LEU A 26 -2.19 11.31 44.39
C LEU A 26 -1.04 11.25 43.37
N ALA A 27 0.10 10.64 43.73
CA ALA A 27 1.20 10.40 42.80
C ALA A 27 0.91 9.27 41.79
N GLY A 28 0.08 8.29 42.14
CA GLY A 28 -0.32 7.18 41.26
C GLY A 28 -1.57 7.45 40.41
N CYS A 29 -2.38 8.45 40.74
CA CYS A 29 -3.63 8.78 40.05
C CYS A 29 -3.49 9.85 38.96
N HIS A 30 -2.37 9.83 38.22
CA HIS A 30 -2.16 10.76 37.11
C HIS A 30 -2.38 10.08 35.76
N ARG A 31 -2.93 10.81 34.78
CA ARG A 31 -3.26 10.27 33.44
C ARG A 31 -2.05 9.62 32.76
N ALA A 32 -0.89 10.29 32.82
CA ALA A 32 0.35 9.79 32.24
C ALA A 32 0.80 8.44 32.82
N HIS A 33 0.55 8.20 34.12
CA HIS A 33 0.93 6.94 34.76
C HIS A 33 0.15 5.76 34.18
N TYR A 34 -1.18 5.90 34.09
CA TYR A 34 -2.04 4.86 33.53
C TYR A 34 -1.78 4.62 32.04
N ARG A 35 -1.52 5.68 31.26
CA ARG A 35 -1.13 5.57 29.85
C ARG A 35 0.18 4.80 29.68
N GLN A 36 1.24 5.19 30.39
CA GLN A 36 2.55 4.52 30.32
C GLN A 36 2.50 3.07 30.83
N GLN A 37 1.68 2.80 31.84
CA GLN A 37 1.45 1.44 32.32
C GLN A 37 0.80 0.59 31.21
N ALA A 38 -0.28 1.08 30.60
CA ALA A 38 -0.96 0.40 29.50
C ALA A 38 -0.02 0.15 28.32
N ASP A 39 0.74 1.17 27.88
CA ASP A 39 1.73 1.03 26.81
C ASP A 39 2.75 -0.06 27.11
N ARG A 40 3.28 -0.10 28.34
CA ARG A 40 4.28 -1.10 28.75
C ARG A 40 3.72 -2.53 28.70
N GLU A 41 2.52 -2.74 29.23
CA GLU A 41 1.88 -4.06 29.27
C GLU A 41 1.50 -4.53 27.87
N VAL A 42 1.01 -3.62 27.01
CA VAL A 42 0.67 -3.92 25.61
C VAL A 42 1.93 -4.28 24.83
N TYR A 43 2.98 -3.46 24.88
CA TYR A 43 4.21 -3.73 24.12
C TYR A 43 4.90 -5.03 24.54
N GLN A 44 4.83 -5.39 25.82
CA GLN A 44 5.30 -6.71 26.29
C GLN A 44 4.43 -7.84 25.75
N THR A 45 3.11 -7.68 25.79
CA THR A 45 2.16 -8.68 25.32
C THR A 45 2.28 -8.91 23.81
N THR A 46 2.43 -7.86 23.01
CA THR A 46 2.67 -7.98 21.57
C THR A 46 4.04 -8.61 21.29
N ALA A 47 5.10 -8.21 22.00
CA ALA A 47 6.42 -8.81 21.84
C ALA A 47 6.42 -10.32 22.08
N TRP A 48 5.74 -10.80 23.13
CA TRP A 48 5.59 -12.24 23.39
C TRP A 48 4.70 -12.95 22.36
N ALA A 49 3.65 -12.30 21.85
CA ALA A 49 2.81 -12.88 20.80
C ALA A 49 3.53 -13.04 19.44
N THR A 50 4.70 -12.40 19.29
CA THR A 50 5.42 -12.22 18.03
C THR A 50 6.68 -13.11 17.94
N GLU A 51 6.72 -14.21 18.71
CA GLU A 51 7.85 -15.16 18.72
C GLU A 51 8.05 -15.94 17.41
N ASP A 52 7.00 -16.11 16.60
CA ASP A 52 7.11 -16.79 15.30
C ASP A 52 7.70 -15.83 14.24
N PRO A 53 8.85 -16.19 13.61
CA PRO A 53 9.50 -15.34 12.61
C PRO A 53 8.62 -14.97 11.41
N ARG A 54 7.57 -15.75 11.10
CA ARG A 54 6.72 -15.53 9.91
C ARG A 54 5.84 -14.28 10.01
N TRP A 55 5.56 -13.81 11.22
CA TRP A 55 4.75 -12.61 11.46
C TRP A 55 5.40 -11.68 12.49
N GLN A 56 6.73 -11.57 12.40
CA GLN A 56 7.49 -10.74 13.32
C GLN A 56 7.38 -9.24 13.00
N ILE A 57 6.78 -8.48 13.92
CA ILE A 57 6.80 -7.00 13.90
C ILE A 57 7.99 -6.51 14.73
N LYS A 58 9.00 -5.95 14.06
CA LYS A 58 10.11 -5.24 14.74
C LYS A 58 9.64 -3.86 15.19
N ASP A 59 10.08 -3.43 16.37
CA ASP A 59 9.91 -2.08 16.92
C ASP A 59 8.45 -1.57 16.90
N PHE A 60 7.50 -2.41 17.29
CA PHE A 60 6.08 -2.04 17.36
C PHE A 60 5.86 -0.83 18.28
N THR A 61 5.30 0.24 17.72
CA THR A 61 4.89 1.45 18.43
C THR A 61 3.60 1.98 17.81
N ILE A 62 2.73 2.57 18.64
CA ILE A 62 1.55 3.31 18.17
C ILE A 62 1.81 4.80 18.04
N GLN A 63 2.92 5.30 18.59
CA GLN A 63 3.22 6.73 18.54
C GLN A 63 3.70 7.08 17.13
N PRO A 64 3.03 8.00 16.41
CA PRO A 64 3.50 8.45 15.12
C PRO A 64 4.93 9.01 15.22
N ASP A 65 5.77 8.75 14.24
CA ASP A 65 7.11 9.33 14.17
C ASP A 65 7.02 10.86 14.08
N ARG A 66 7.96 11.58 14.69
CA ARG A 66 8.00 13.06 14.72
C ARG A 66 7.96 13.71 13.34
N ARG A 67 8.43 13.00 12.32
CA ARG A 67 8.43 13.44 10.92
C ARG A 67 7.05 13.31 10.27
N SER A 68 6.19 12.45 10.83
CA SER A 68 4.84 12.23 10.34
C SER A 68 3.98 13.48 10.43
N ARG A 69 3.02 13.56 9.51
CA ARG A 69 1.97 14.59 9.49
C ARG A 69 1.01 14.42 10.67
N MET A 70 0.87 13.19 11.15
CA MET A 70 -0.02 12.80 12.25
C MET A 70 0.60 13.05 13.65
N TYR A 71 1.89 13.40 13.72
CA TYR A 71 2.56 13.60 15.00
C TYR A 71 2.06 14.87 15.70
N ASP A 72 1.57 14.71 16.93
CA ASP A 72 1.26 15.85 17.79
C ASP A 72 2.43 16.13 18.76
N PRO A 73 3.07 17.32 18.70
CA PRO A 73 4.13 17.69 19.64
C PRO A 73 3.60 18.07 21.04
N SER A 74 2.29 18.21 21.22
CA SER A 74 1.69 18.59 22.50
C SER A 74 1.69 17.45 23.53
N ASP A 75 1.34 17.76 24.78
CA ASP A 75 1.22 16.75 25.83
C ASP A 75 -0.03 15.88 25.57
N PRO A 76 0.11 14.58 25.28
CA PRO A 76 -1.02 13.71 24.98
C PRO A 76 -1.97 13.49 26.18
N ASP A 77 -1.54 13.74 27.42
CA ASP A 77 -2.40 13.62 28.61
C ASP A 77 -3.23 14.91 28.87
N TYR A 78 -2.77 16.01 28.30
CA TYR A 78 -3.33 17.36 28.41
C TYR A 78 -3.26 18.10 27.07
N PRO A 79 -3.91 17.58 26.01
CA PRO A 79 -3.83 18.18 24.70
C PRO A 79 -4.55 19.54 24.70
N PRO A 80 -4.02 20.54 23.97
CA PRO A 80 -4.70 21.80 23.74
C PRO A 80 -5.97 21.57 22.90
N MET A 81 -6.93 22.48 23.02
CA MET A 81 -8.15 22.43 22.23
C MET A 81 -7.83 22.67 20.73
N PRO A 82 -8.28 21.81 19.80
CA PRO A 82 -8.10 22.02 18.37
C PRO A 82 -8.98 23.18 17.85
N PRO A 83 -8.71 23.70 16.64
CA PRO A 83 -9.60 24.68 16.01
C PRO A 83 -10.99 24.09 15.78
N ASP A 84 -12.02 24.78 16.28
CA ASP A 84 -13.42 24.35 16.27
C ASP A 84 -14.27 25.26 15.37
N ASP A 85 -15.41 24.75 14.90
CA ASP A 85 -16.39 25.52 14.16
C ASP A 85 -17.01 26.62 15.05
N PRO A 86 -17.10 27.88 14.59
CA PRO A 86 -17.59 28.99 15.42
C PRO A 86 -18.99 28.80 16.02
N GLU A 87 -19.93 28.14 15.33
CA GLU A 87 -21.29 27.94 15.85
C GLU A 87 -21.35 26.79 16.85
N SER A 88 -20.66 25.68 16.54
CA SER A 88 -20.50 24.54 17.46
C SER A 88 -19.79 24.96 18.74
N HIS A 89 -18.78 25.81 18.62
CA HIS A 89 -18.02 26.36 19.73
C HIS A 89 -18.89 27.11 20.75
N ARG A 90 -19.93 27.82 20.28
CA ARG A 90 -20.87 28.53 21.18
C ARG A 90 -21.62 27.56 22.08
N TYR A 91 -22.01 26.39 21.56
CA TYR A 91 -22.66 25.37 22.37
C TYR A 91 -21.73 24.81 23.44
N MET A 92 -20.42 24.77 23.20
CA MET A 92 -19.45 24.35 24.21
C MET A 92 -19.43 25.26 25.46
N HIS A 93 -19.69 26.56 25.26
CA HIS A 93 -19.78 27.58 26.33
C HIS A 93 -21.18 27.74 26.91
N CYS A 94 -22.22 27.44 26.14
CA CYS A 94 -23.61 27.55 26.57
C CYS A 94 -24.51 26.53 25.85
N VAL A 95 -24.92 25.46 26.53
CA VAL A 95 -25.92 24.50 26.03
C VAL A 95 -27.24 24.76 26.72
N ASP A 96 -28.32 24.98 25.97
CA ASP A 96 -29.68 25.16 26.55
C ASP A 96 -29.71 26.19 27.70
N CYS A 97 -29.09 27.36 27.43
CA CYS A 97 -28.92 28.48 28.37
C CYS A 97 -28.14 28.14 29.65
N LYS A 98 -27.47 26.98 29.72
CA LYS A 98 -26.63 26.55 30.84
C LYS A 98 -25.18 26.75 30.46
N ARG A 99 -24.44 27.43 31.31
CA ARG A 99 -23.00 27.67 31.13
C ARG A 99 -22.26 26.33 31.07
N GLY A 100 -21.45 26.17 30.04
CA GLY A 100 -20.58 25.01 29.85
C GLY A 100 -19.42 24.98 30.85
N TRP A 101 -18.59 23.95 30.74
CA TRP A 101 -17.45 23.75 31.64
C TRP A 101 -16.41 24.88 31.45
N PRO A 102 -15.98 25.58 32.51
CA PRO A 102 -15.08 26.74 32.37
C PRO A 102 -13.66 26.37 31.94
N CYS A 103 -13.27 25.10 32.03
CA CYS A 103 -11.91 24.65 31.78
C CYS A 103 -11.67 24.05 30.38
N TRP A 104 -12.57 24.28 29.42
CA TRP A 104 -12.36 23.84 28.04
C TRP A 104 -11.03 24.36 27.44
N HIS A 105 -10.55 25.52 27.88
CA HIS A 105 -9.29 26.14 27.42
C HIS A 105 -8.12 26.00 28.40
N CYS A 106 -8.24 25.22 29.48
CA CYS A 106 -7.23 25.17 30.54
C CYS A 106 -5.87 24.60 30.09
N TYR A 107 -5.83 23.88 28.97
CA TYR A 107 -4.61 23.31 28.37
C TYR A 107 -4.16 24.06 27.10
N GLY A 108 -4.70 25.25 26.88
CA GLY A 108 -4.40 26.07 25.70
C GLY A 108 -5.25 25.69 24.48
N ASN A 109 -5.04 26.43 23.39
CA ASN A 109 -5.69 26.22 22.10
C ASN A 109 -4.60 26.00 21.04
N ALA A 110 -4.71 24.94 20.26
CA ALA A 110 -3.87 24.70 19.10
C ALA A 110 -4.41 25.50 17.91
N SER A 111 -3.51 26.11 17.14
CA SER A 111 -3.84 26.74 15.86
C SER A 111 -3.61 25.80 14.68
N TRP A 112 -3.31 24.53 14.95
CA TRP A 112 -2.99 23.50 13.97
C TRP A 112 -3.79 22.24 14.28
N VAL A 113 -3.99 21.41 13.26
CA VAL A 113 -4.59 20.06 13.36
C VAL A 113 -3.56 19.01 12.96
N GLU A 114 -2.75 19.31 11.94
CA GLU A 114 -1.58 18.53 11.55
C GLU A 114 -0.32 19.05 12.22
N ASN A 115 0.69 18.18 12.36
CA ASN A 115 2.03 18.57 12.81
C ASN A 115 2.50 19.82 12.04
N PRO A 116 2.87 20.95 12.65
CA PRO A 116 3.28 22.14 11.89
C PRO A 116 4.64 21.97 11.17
N GLY A 117 5.48 21.03 11.61
CA GLY A 117 6.85 20.85 11.10
C GLY A 117 7.03 19.73 10.07
N TRP A 118 5.99 18.96 9.75
CA TRP A 118 6.12 17.73 8.96
C TRP A 118 6.67 17.96 7.54
N GLN A 119 6.27 19.06 6.89
CA GLN A 119 6.67 19.36 5.51
C GLN A 119 8.19 19.55 5.33
N ALA A 120 8.91 19.86 6.41
CA ALA A 120 10.37 20.02 6.40
C ALA A 120 11.13 18.71 6.25
N TYR A 121 10.47 17.56 6.53
CA TYR A 121 11.09 16.23 6.45
C TYR A 121 10.85 15.54 5.11
N LEU A 122 10.13 16.17 4.17
CA LEU A 122 9.86 15.62 2.85
C LEU A 122 11.09 15.71 1.95
N PRO A 123 11.35 14.71 1.08
CA PRO A 123 12.45 14.73 0.13
C PRO A 123 12.18 15.72 -1.00
N ARG A 124 12.65 16.97 -0.84
CA ARG A 124 12.47 18.05 -1.83
C ARG A 124 13.70 18.24 -2.71
N ASN A 125 13.48 18.56 -3.98
CA ASN A 125 14.52 19.00 -4.91
C ASN A 125 14.81 20.52 -4.75
N GLU A 126 15.78 21.03 -5.51
CA GLU A 126 16.16 22.46 -5.52
C GLU A 126 15.01 23.40 -5.91
N LYS A 127 14.00 22.90 -6.61
CA LYS A 127 12.79 23.64 -7.01
C LYS A 127 11.69 23.63 -5.94
N GLY A 128 11.91 22.92 -4.83
CA GLY A 128 10.94 22.76 -3.75
C GLY A 128 9.88 21.68 -3.99
N GLU A 129 9.97 20.92 -5.08
CA GLU A 129 9.05 19.81 -5.40
C GLU A 129 9.50 18.55 -4.67
N VAL A 130 8.54 17.75 -4.19
CA VAL A 130 8.83 16.46 -3.55
C VAL A 130 9.07 15.41 -4.63
N VAL A 131 10.27 14.85 -4.68
CA VAL A 131 10.63 13.83 -5.67
C VAL A 131 10.43 12.46 -5.06
N LEU A 132 9.60 11.64 -5.68
CA LEU A 132 9.30 10.29 -5.23
C LEU A 132 9.78 9.26 -6.26
N ASP A 133 10.76 8.47 -5.86
CA ASP A 133 11.02 7.15 -6.45
C ASP A 133 10.18 6.08 -5.73
N ARG A 134 10.25 4.81 -6.18
CA ARG A 134 9.46 3.73 -5.56
C ARG A 134 9.76 3.57 -4.07
N LEU A 135 11.02 3.72 -3.65
CA LEU A 135 11.44 3.57 -2.25
C LEU A 135 10.90 4.71 -1.39
N ALA A 136 11.11 5.96 -1.82
CA ALA A 136 10.62 7.16 -1.17
C ALA A 136 9.09 7.14 -1.06
N ALA A 137 8.39 6.68 -2.10
CA ALA A 137 6.93 6.55 -2.05
C ALA A 137 6.47 5.59 -0.93
N VAL A 138 7.11 4.42 -0.80
CA VAL A 138 6.78 3.46 0.27
C VAL A 138 7.14 4.02 1.64
N GLN A 139 8.30 4.66 1.79
CA GLN A 139 8.70 5.24 3.08
C GLN A 139 7.79 6.38 3.51
N VAL A 140 7.43 7.27 2.58
CA VAL A 140 6.47 8.35 2.83
C VAL A 140 5.09 7.75 3.19
N ALA A 141 4.64 6.72 2.48
CA ALA A 141 3.40 6.02 2.81
C ALA A 141 3.41 5.43 4.22
N LEU A 142 4.46 4.70 4.60
CA LEU A 142 4.59 4.10 5.93
C LEU A 142 4.61 5.17 7.05
N LEU A 143 5.11 6.36 6.74
CA LEU A 143 5.23 7.46 7.69
C LEU A 143 3.95 8.28 7.84
N HIS A 144 3.24 8.54 6.74
CA HIS A 144 2.13 9.51 6.67
C HIS A 144 0.76 8.89 6.44
N SER A 145 0.66 7.60 6.07
CA SER A 145 -0.63 6.96 5.81
C SER A 145 -1.44 6.77 7.09
N VAL A 146 -2.65 7.36 7.08
CA VAL A 146 -3.62 7.22 8.17
C VAL A 146 -4.11 5.79 8.28
N ASP A 147 -4.37 5.12 7.16
CA ASP A 147 -4.85 3.72 7.17
C ASP A 147 -3.82 2.79 7.82
N TYR A 148 -2.52 2.97 7.52
CA TYR A 148 -1.46 2.16 8.13
C TYR A 148 -1.40 2.37 9.64
N GLN A 149 -1.50 3.62 10.09
CA GLN A 149 -1.53 3.99 11.50
C GLN A 149 -2.75 3.41 12.23
N THR A 150 -3.95 3.50 11.66
CA THR A 150 -5.17 2.92 12.24
C THR A 150 -5.04 1.41 12.44
N ASN A 151 -4.41 0.69 11.50
CA ASN A 151 -4.19 -0.75 11.66
C ASN A 151 -3.20 -1.10 12.79
N LEU A 152 -2.19 -0.26 13.05
CA LEU A 152 -1.32 -0.39 14.22
C LEU A 152 -2.09 -0.15 15.52
N GLU A 153 -2.96 0.86 15.53
CA GLU A 153 -3.82 1.19 16.67
C GLU A 153 -4.82 0.06 16.97
N ASP A 154 -5.44 -0.53 15.95
CA ASP A 154 -6.35 -1.66 16.12
C ASP A 154 -5.64 -2.91 16.70
N LEU A 155 -4.39 -3.16 16.29
CA LEU A 155 -3.56 -4.20 16.90
C LEU A 155 -3.27 -3.90 18.38
N TYR A 156 -2.96 -2.65 18.71
CA TYR A 156 -2.75 -2.20 20.09
C TYR A 156 -4.02 -2.36 20.94
N LEU A 157 -5.18 -1.96 20.42
CA LEU A 157 -6.47 -2.12 21.10
C LEU A 157 -6.82 -3.60 21.33
N ALA A 158 -6.51 -4.47 20.37
CA ALA A 158 -6.68 -5.91 20.57
C ALA A 158 -5.75 -6.48 21.67
N ALA A 159 -4.54 -5.94 21.81
CA ALA A 159 -3.64 -6.31 22.89
C ALA A 159 -4.12 -5.79 24.25
N LEU A 160 -4.76 -4.60 24.32
CA LEU A 160 -5.42 -4.12 25.54
C LEU A 160 -6.55 -5.04 26.00
N ASP A 161 -7.30 -5.64 25.07
CA ASP A 161 -8.34 -6.61 25.43
C ASP A 161 -7.73 -7.86 26.10
N VAL A 162 -6.52 -8.27 25.70
CA VAL A 162 -5.78 -9.37 26.34
C VAL A 162 -5.28 -8.99 27.73
N THR A 163 -4.68 -7.81 27.88
CA THR A 163 -4.18 -7.35 29.20
C THR A 163 -5.33 -7.22 30.20
N PHE A 164 -6.50 -6.75 29.74
CA PHE A 164 -7.72 -6.70 30.55
C PHE A 164 -8.20 -8.10 30.98
N GLU A 165 -8.30 -9.07 30.06
CA GLU A 165 -8.73 -10.43 30.41
C GLU A 165 -7.74 -11.13 31.35
N ARG A 166 -6.44 -10.85 31.24
CA ARG A 166 -5.43 -11.34 32.21
C ARG A 166 -5.60 -10.70 33.59
N PHE A 167 -5.84 -9.40 33.66
CA PHE A 167 -6.07 -8.67 34.91
C PHE A 167 -7.27 -9.19 35.71
N ARG A 168 -8.25 -9.84 35.07
CA ARG A 168 -9.37 -10.49 35.77
C ARG A 168 -8.93 -11.64 36.69
N PHE A 169 -7.81 -12.28 36.38
CA PHE A 169 -7.24 -13.40 37.16
C PHE A 169 -6.22 -12.94 38.22
N ASP A 170 -5.83 -11.67 38.16
CA ASP A 170 -4.96 -11.04 39.15
C ASP A 170 -5.72 -10.60 40.40
N THR A 171 -4.97 -10.22 41.44
CA THR A 171 -5.57 -9.72 42.69
C THR A 171 -5.88 -8.23 42.53
N GLN A 172 -7.17 -7.91 42.57
CA GLN A 172 -7.68 -6.55 42.43
C GLN A 172 -7.93 -5.95 43.81
N PHE A 173 -7.37 -4.76 44.06
CA PHE A 173 -7.53 -4.06 45.33
C PHE A 173 -8.49 -2.89 45.17
N PHE A 174 -9.45 -2.79 46.07
CA PHE A 174 -10.43 -1.71 46.13
C PHE A 174 -10.35 -1.06 47.50
N PHE A 175 -10.36 0.27 47.52
CA PHE A 175 -10.51 1.05 48.74
C PHE A 175 -11.65 2.03 48.56
N THR A 176 -12.63 2.00 49.46
CA THR A 176 -13.73 2.95 49.49
C THR A 176 -13.77 3.64 50.84
N ASN A 177 -14.05 4.94 50.83
CA ASN A 177 -14.35 5.71 52.03
C ASN A 177 -15.62 6.51 51.77
N ASN A 178 -16.66 6.23 52.54
CA ASN A 178 -17.95 6.91 52.48
C ASN A 178 -18.17 7.68 53.77
N THR A 179 -18.26 9.00 53.66
CA THR A 179 -18.61 9.87 54.78
C THR A 179 -20.00 10.42 54.53
N SER A 180 -20.95 10.09 55.39
CA SER A 180 -22.33 10.54 55.28
C SER A 180 -22.75 11.30 56.54
N TYR A 181 -23.49 12.38 56.34
CA TYR A 181 -24.14 13.11 57.42
C TYR A 181 -25.65 13.07 57.20
N GLU A 182 -26.36 12.51 58.16
CA GLU A 182 -27.81 12.47 58.14
C GLU A 182 -28.38 13.26 59.34
N HIS A 183 -29.19 14.27 59.04
CA HIS A 183 -30.00 14.96 60.04
C HIS A 183 -31.47 14.53 59.90
N ARG A 184 -32.01 13.94 60.96
CA ARG A 184 -33.44 13.63 61.07
C ARG A 184 -34.10 14.61 62.02
N GLY A 185 -35.01 15.42 61.46
CA GLY A 185 -35.86 16.31 62.24
C GLY A 185 -36.77 15.54 63.20
N ARG A 186 -37.19 16.19 64.28
CA ARG A 186 -37.87 15.57 65.44
C ARG A 186 -39.04 14.65 65.12
N VAL A 187 -39.85 14.97 64.11
CA VAL A 187 -41.01 14.17 63.69
C VAL A 187 -40.57 12.89 62.97
N ARG A 188 -39.55 12.97 62.10
CA ARG A 188 -39.02 11.81 61.38
C ARG A 188 -38.11 10.95 62.27
N GLY A 189 -37.46 11.54 63.28
CA GLY A 189 -36.59 10.87 64.26
C GLY A 189 -37.30 10.26 65.47
N GLY A 190 -38.63 10.05 65.41
CA GLY A 190 -39.37 9.36 66.47
C GLY A 190 -39.54 10.13 67.78
N GLY A 191 -39.53 11.47 67.74
CA GLY A 191 -39.74 12.33 68.92
C GLY A 191 -38.48 13.09 69.38
N THR A 192 -37.30 12.74 68.87
CA THR A 192 -36.02 13.43 69.10
C THR A 192 -35.36 13.77 67.77
N SER A 193 -34.65 14.90 67.70
CA SER A 193 -33.75 15.15 66.57
C SER A 193 -32.56 14.19 66.63
N GLN A 194 -32.14 13.65 65.49
CA GLN A 194 -30.92 12.86 65.37
C GLN A 194 -29.99 13.51 64.35
N SER A 195 -28.69 13.50 64.63
CA SER A 195 -27.66 14.02 63.73
C SER A 195 -26.50 13.06 63.78
N ILE A 196 -26.33 12.26 62.73
CA ILE A 196 -25.37 11.17 62.65
C ILE A 196 -24.35 11.50 61.58
N LEU A 197 -23.07 11.45 61.93
CA LEU A 197 -21.96 11.38 60.99
C LEU A 197 -21.43 9.95 61.00
N ASP A 198 -21.50 9.30 59.86
CA ASP A 198 -20.97 7.94 59.66
C ASP A 198 -19.82 8.00 58.66
N VAL A 199 -18.68 7.42 59.05
CA VAL A 199 -17.50 7.26 58.21
C VAL A 199 -17.25 5.76 58.06
N GLU A 200 -17.58 5.23 56.89
CA GLU A 200 -17.33 3.83 56.52
C GLU A 200 -16.11 3.77 55.60
N SER A 201 -15.10 3.00 55.98
CA SER A 201 -13.92 2.71 55.17
C SER A 201 -13.86 1.22 54.89
N ASN A 202 -13.76 0.82 53.63
CA ASN A 202 -13.67 -0.57 53.23
C ASN A 202 -12.43 -0.78 52.34
N LEU A 203 -11.62 -1.76 52.69
CA LEU A 203 -10.50 -2.26 51.89
C LEU A 203 -10.81 -3.68 51.46
N GLN A 204 -10.83 -3.95 50.16
CA GLN A 204 -11.18 -5.25 49.60
C GLN A 204 -10.11 -5.72 48.63
N ALA A 205 -9.76 -7.01 48.68
CA ALA A 205 -8.98 -7.71 47.67
C ALA A 205 -9.85 -8.80 47.04
N ARG A 206 -9.93 -8.85 45.71
CA ARG A 206 -10.71 -9.83 44.95
C ARG A 206 -9.82 -10.55 43.94
N ARG A 207 -10.01 -11.86 43.75
CA ARG A 207 -9.32 -12.65 42.73
C ARG A 207 -10.22 -13.73 42.14
N LEU A 208 -10.21 -13.87 40.81
CA LEU A 208 -10.83 -14.99 40.09
C LEU A 208 -9.80 -16.11 39.87
N LEU A 209 -10.18 -17.35 40.17
CA LEU A 209 -9.37 -18.53 39.96
C LEU A 209 -9.68 -19.16 38.60
N ALA A 210 -8.70 -19.83 37.99
CA ALA A 210 -8.89 -20.55 36.72
C ALA A 210 -9.95 -21.68 36.78
N THR A 211 -10.32 -22.12 37.98
CA THR A 211 -11.40 -23.09 38.23
C THR A 211 -12.79 -22.48 38.24
N GLY A 212 -12.90 -21.14 38.23
CA GLY A 212 -14.14 -20.37 38.34
C GLY A 212 -14.43 -19.86 39.74
N GLY A 213 -13.59 -20.20 40.73
CA GLY A 213 -13.77 -19.74 42.10
C GLY A 213 -13.43 -18.26 42.26
N GLU A 214 -14.26 -17.53 42.99
CA GLU A 214 -14.00 -16.13 43.35
C GLU A 214 -13.63 -16.05 44.84
N LEU A 215 -12.45 -15.50 45.12
CA LEU A 215 -11.99 -15.19 46.48
C LEU A 215 -12.06 -13.69 46.72
N VAL A 216 -12.77 -13.30 47.77
CA VAL A 216 -12.89 -11.92 48.24
C VAL A 216 -12.43 -11.87 49.69
N VAL A 217 -11.51 -10.96 50.01
CA VAL A 217 -11.07 -10.65 51.37
C VAL A 217 -11.33 -9.18 51.61
N GLY A 218 -12.04 -8.84 52.69
CA GLY A 218 -12.46 -7.48 52.98
C GLY A 218 -12.14 -7.08 54.42
N PHE A 219 -11.74 -5.83 54.62
CA PHE A 219 -11.60 -5.17 55.91
C PHE A 219 -12.45 -3.90 55.88
N ALA A 220 -13.50 -3.87 56.70
CA ALA A 220 -14.37 -2.71 56.85
C ALA A 220 -14.19 -2.08 58.24
N ASN A 221 -14.26 -0.76 58.30
CA ASN A 221 -14.24 0.04 59.51
C ASN A 221 -15.39 1.06 59.44
N SER A 222 -16.21 1.14 60.47
CA SER A 222 -17.29 2.15 60.59
C SER A 222 -17.09 2.94 61.89
N LEU A 223 -17.11 4.26 61.76
CA LEU A 223 -17.02 5.23 62.84
C LEU A 223 -18.28 6.08 62.83
N VAL A 224 -19.10 5.96 63.87
CA VAL A 224 -20.39 6.66 63.98
C VAL A 224 -20.33 7.66 65.13
N TRP A 225 -20.63 8.92 64.82
CA TRP A 225 -20.82 9.99 65.80
C TRP A 225 -22.25 10.48 65.77
N GLN A 226 -22.94 10.47 66.90
CA GLN A 226 -24.24 11.09 67.07
C GLN A 226 -24.12 12.39 67.87
N PHE A 227 -24.55 13.51 67.30
CA PHE A 227 -24.42 14.87 67.86
C PHE A 227 -25.70 15.44 68.46
N SER A 228 -26.86 14.83 68.20
CA SER A 228 -28.13 15.21 68.83
C SER A 228 -28.91 13.98 69.28
N GLY A 229 -29.45 14.04 70.50
CA GLY A 229 -29.87 12.87 71.28
C GLY A 229 -28.80 12.48 72.32
N PRO A 230 -28.75 11.24 72.82
CA PRO A 230 -27.64 10.79 73.67
C PRO A 230 -26.33 10.78 72.86
N ASP A 231 -25.37 11.61 73.27
CA ASP A 231 -24.04 11.68 72.67
C ASP A 231 -23.38 10.30 72.73
N THR A 232 -23.25 9.66 71.57
CA THR A 232 -22.71 8.31 71.45
C THR A 232 -21.68 8.26 70.33
N TYR A 233 -20.60 7.55 70.61
CA TYR A 233 -19.54 7.23 69.66
C TYR A 233 -19.45 5.71 69.58
N SER A 234 -19.36 5.18 68.37
CA SER A 234 -19.06 3.75 68.18
C SER A 234 -18.04 3.57 67.07
N ALA A 235 -17.14 2.61 67.28
CA ALA A 235 -16.09 2.25 66.34
C ALA A 235 -16.08 0.74 66.16
N ASN A 236 -16.51 0.27 65.00
CA ASN A 236 -16.59 -1.15 64.68
C ASN A 236 -15.66 -1.46 63.51
N SER A 237 -14.96 -2.58 63.57
CA SER A 237 -14.20 -3.10 62.44
C SER A 237 -14.55 -4.56 62.18
N LEU A 238 -14.56 -4.93 60.91
CA LEU A 238 -14.95 -6.23 60.41
C LEU A 238 -13.90 -6.73 59.42
N LEU A 239 -13.26 -7.84 59.75
CA LEU A 239 -12.46 -8.60 58.78
C LEU A 239 -13.35 -9.71 58.22
N SER A 240 -13.41 -9.84 56.90
CA SER A 240 -14.25 -10.84 56.23
C SER A 240 -13.50 -11.51 55.09
N PHE A 241 -13.88 -12.76 54.80
CA PHE A 241 -13.50 -13.44 53.58
C PHE A 241 -14.71 -14.18 53.02
N SER A 242 -14.75 -14.36 51.71
CA SER A 242 -15.75 -15.14 51.00
C SER A 242 -15.09 -15.84 49.81
N LEU A 243 -15.16 -17.16 49.79
CA LEU A 243 -14.79 -18.00 48.66
C LEU A 243 -16.05 -18.65 48.12
N VAL A 244 -16.35 -18.42 46.83
CA VAL A 244 -17.42 -19.12 46.12
C VAL A 244 -16.77 -19.94 45.02
N GLN A 245 -16.96 -21.26 45.04
CA GLN A 245 -16.42 -22.18 44.03
C GLN A 245 -17.56 -22.93 43.33
N PRO A 246 -17.81 -22.67 42.03
CA PRO A 246 -18.72 -23.48 41.23
C PRO A 246 -18.11 -24.84 40.93
N LEU A 247 -18.92 -25.90 40.91
CA LEU A 247 -18.49 -27.28 40.66
C LEU A 247 -19.03 -27.88 39.35
N LEU A 248 -20.14 -27.37 38.82
CA LEU A 248 -20.82 -27.93 37.63
C LEU A 248 -20.97 -26.91 36.50
N ARG A 249 -21.99 -26.04 36.57
CA ARG A 249 -22.19 -24.90 35.66
C ARG A 249 -21.17 -23.80 35.97
N GLU A 250 -20.68 -23.11 34.95
CA GLU A 250 -19.67 -22.03 35.06
C GLU A 250 -18.35 -22.49 35.71
N ALA A 251 -18.19 -23.80 35.90
CA ALA A 251 -17.05 -24.42 36.53
C ALA A 251 -16.09 -24.99 35.48
N GLY A 252 -14.80 -24.96 35.82
CA GLY A 252 -13.75 -25.59 35.05
C GLY A 252 -13.05 -24.66 34.07
N ARG A 253 -11.79 -25.00 33.81
CA ARG A 253 -10.88 -24.18 32.99
C ARG A 253 -11.41 -23.93 31.58
N ALA A 254 -12.12 -24.89 31.00
CA ALA A 254 -12.69 -24.77 29.66
C ALA A 254 -13.71 -23.64 29.52
N VAL A 255 -14.45 -23.28 30.59
CA VAL A 255 -15.44 -22.20 30.56
C VAL A 255 -14.81 -20.89 31.03
N VAL A 256 -14.09 -20.95 32.15
CA VAL A 256 -13.57 -19.76 32.83
C VAL A 256 -12.43 -19.12 32.04
N LEU A 257 -11.56 -19.92 31.41
CA LEU A 257 -10.46 -19.41 30.59
C LEU A 257 -10.87 -19.11 29.14
N GLU A 258 -12.11 -19.40 28.71
CA GLU A 258 -12.48 -19.24 27.29
C GLU A 258 -12.39 -17.78 26.84
N HIS A 259 -12.80 -16.80 27.67
CA HIS A 259 -12.68 -15.38 27.31
C HIS A 259 -11.22 -14.97 27.08
N LEU A 260 -10.31 -15.39 27.97
CA LEU A 260 -8.88 -15.16 27.81
C LEU A 260 -8.30 -15.91 26.60
N THR A 261 -8.71 -17.17 26.40
CA THR A 261 -8.29 -17.98 25.25
C THR A 261 -8.73 -17.33 23.95
N GLN A 262 -9.94 -16.75 23.92
CA GLN A 262 -10.48 -16.06 22.76
C GLN A 262 -9.74 -14.76 22.49
N SER A 263 -9.44 -13.94 23.51
CA SER A 263 -8.69 -12.69 23.32
C SER A 263 -7.25 -12.96 22.88
N GLU A 264 -6.55 -13.94 23.44
CA GLU A 264 -5.19 -14.31 23.02
C GLU A 264 -5.14 -14.82 21.57
N ARG A 265 -6.13 -15.63 21.17
CA ARG A 265 -6.24 -16.11 19.78
C ARG A 265 -6.63 -15.00 18.82
N ALA A 266 -7.46 -14.05 19.25
CA ALA A 266 -7.80 -12.86 18.48
C ALA A 266 -6.56 -11.98 18.26
N LEU A 267 -5.74 -11.77 19.29
CA LEU A 267 -4.48 -11.04 19.18
C LEU A 267 -3.52 -11.70 18.17
N LEU A 268 -3.32 -13.02 18.27
CA LEU A 268 -2.47 -13.76 17.31
C LEU A 268 -2.98 -13.63 15.87
N ALA A 269 -4.29 -13.65 15.68
CA ALA A 269 -4.87 -13.50 14.36
C ALA A 269 -4.76 -12.07 13.82
N ASN A 270 -4.94 -11.06 14.68
CA ASN A 270 -4.72 -9.65 14.34
C ASN A 270 -3.25 -9.38 14.01
N LEU A 271 -2.31 -10.03 14.70
CA LEU A 271 -0.89 -9.95 14.37
C LEU A 271 -0.61 -10.48 12.95
N ARG A 272 -1.19 -11.64 12.61
CA ARG A 272 -1.13 -12.22 11.26
C ARG A 272 -1.79 -11.34 10.19
N GLN A 273 -2.93 -10.72 10.52
CA GLN A 273 -3.60 -9.77 9.63
C GLN A 273 -2.77 -8.51 9.44
N MET A 274 -2.10 -8.01 10.48
CA MET A 274 -1.19 -6.87 10.37
C MET A 274 -0.07 -7.18 9.39
N GLU A 275 0.55 -8.35 9.50
CA GLU A 275 1.64 -8.76 8.61
C GLU A 275 1.19 -8.95 7.16
N GLN A 276 0.01 -9.54 6.96
CA GLN A 276 -0.60 -9.61 5.63
C GLN A 276 -0.92 -8.20 5.11
N TYR A 277 -1.46 -7.32 5.95
CA TYR A 277 -1.75 -5.93 5.59
C TYR A 277 -0.48 -5.16 5.22
N ARG A 278 0.63 -5.30 5.96
CA ARG A 278 1.93 -4.68 5.63
C ARG A 278 2.40 -5.07 4.23
N ARG A 279 2.35 -6.38 3.90
CA ARG A 279 2.71 -6.90 2.56
C ARG A 279 1.76 -6.38 1.48
N GLY A 280 0.47 -6.35 1.78
CA GLY A 280 -0.56 -5.84 0.87
C GLY A 280 -0.46 -4.33 0.66
N PHE A 281 -0.05 -3.58 1.68
CA PHE A 281 0.11 -2.13 1.65
C PHE A 281 1.23 -1.73 0.70
N TYR A 282 2.38 -2.42 0.74
CA TYR A 282 3.40 -2.25 -0.30
C TYR A 282 2.82 -2.48 -1.70
N ALA A 283 2.03 -3.55 -1.89
CA ALA A 283 1.41 -3.84 -3.17
C ALA A 283 0.36 -2.79 -3.61
N GLN A 284 -0.30 -2.14 -2.66
CA GLN A 284 -1.20 -1.02 -2.91
C GLN A 284 -0.45 0.20 -3.41
N ILE A 285 0.63 0.58 -2.72
CA ILE A 285 1.44 1.73 -3.09
C ILE A 285 2.08 1.51 -4.47
N VAL A 286 2.67 0.35 -4.71
CA VAL A 286 3.42 0.10 -5.94
C VAL A 286 2.54 -0.27 -7.12
N ALA A 287 1.59 -1.20 -6.93
CA ALA A 287 0.81 -1.79 -8.03
C ALA A 287 -0.71 -1.50 -7.95
N GLY A 288 -1.17 -0.72 -6.96
CA GLY A 288 -2.58 -0.33 -6.83
C GLY A 288 -3.52 -1.45 -6.33
N ARG A 289 -2.98 -2.58 -5.86
CA ARG A 289 -3.79 -3.68 -5.31
C ARG A 289 -4.30 -3.31 -3.91
N SER A 290 -5.57 -3.59 -3.60
CA SER A 290 -6.08 -3.45 -2.23
C SER A 290 -5.27 -4.33 -1.25
N PRO A 291 -4.83 -3.81 -0.09
CA PRO A 291 -3.98 -4.54 0.86
C PRO A 291 -4.67 -5.76 1.48
N GLY A 292 -6.01 -5.81 1.41
CA GLY A 292 -6.83 -6.79 2.10
C GLY A 292 -7.28 -6.29 3.48
N PRO A 293 -7.98 -7.13 4.26
CA PRO A 293 -8.41 -6.77 5.60
C PRO A 293 -7.19 -6.66 6.52
N GLY A 294 -7.10 -5.55 7.27
CA GLY A 294 -6.15 -5.41 8.36
C GLY A 294 -6.71 -5.90 9.70
N PRO A 295 -5.95 -5.69 10.80
CA PRO A 295 -6.41 -5.97 12.15
C PRO A 295 -7.77 -5.35 12.44
N SER A 296 -8.57 -5.99 13.28
CA SER A 296 -9.81 -5.41 13.75
C SER A 296 -10.05 -5.77 15.21
N ARG A 297 -10.60 -4.82 15.98
CA ARG A 297 -10.98 -5.09 17.36
C ARG A 297 -12.24 -5.97 17.39
N GLY A 298 -12.14 -7.17 17.99
CA GLY A 298 -13.28 -8.05 18.20
C GLY A 298 -13.03 -9.51 17.81
N ARG A 299 -14.11 -10.30 17.78
CA ARG A 299 -14.03 -11.72 17.43
C ARG A 299 -13.77 -11.89 15.94
N LEU A 300 -12.79 -12.74 15.61
CA LEU A 300 -12.51 -13.18 14.24
C LEU A 300 -13.77 -13.72 13.56
N SER A 301 -14.18 -13.07 12.48
CA SER A 301 -15.28 -13.54 11.64
C SER A 301 -14.76 -13.99 10.28
N LEU A 302 -15.15 -15.19 9.84
CA LEU A 302 -14.84 -15.73 8.52
C LEU A 302 -15.32 -14.82 7.37
N GLY A 303 -16.36 -14.02 7.59
CA GLY A 303 -16.84 -13.04 6.61
C GLY A 303 -15.84 -11.91 6.35
N ALA A 304 -15.13 -11.48 7.40
CA ALA A 304 -14.11 -10.44 7.34
C ALA A 304 -12.80 -10.91 6.68
N LEU A 305 -12.62 -12.23 6.51
CA LEU A 305 -11.45 -12.84 5.87
C LEU A 305 -11.65 -13.07 4.35
N SER A 306 -12.70 -12.49 3.75
CA SER A 306 -12.99 -12.73 2.34
C SER A 306 -11.89 -12.13 1.45
N PRO A 307 -11.24 -12.92 0.59
CA PRO A 307 -10.20 -12.41 -0.29
C PRO A 307 -10.81 -11.49 -1.36
N SER A 308 -10.34 -10.25 -1.43
CA SER A 308 -10.69 -9.33 -2.51
C SER A 308 -10.08 -9.82 -3.82
N PRO A 309 -10.84 -9.87 -4.93
CA PRO A 309 -10.27 -10.20 -6.22
C PRO A 309 -9.20 -9.16 -6.60
N PRO A 310 -8.06 -9.58 -7.18
CA PRO A 310 -7.04 -8.65 -7.63
C PRO A 310 -7.61 -7.72 -8.71
N SER A 311 -7.17 -6.46 -8.71
CA SER A 311 -7.46 -5.54 -9.81
C SER A 311 -6.81 -6.08 -11.10
N ALA A 312 -7.54 -6.01 -12.21
CA ALA A 312 -7.07 -6.53 -13.50
C ALA A 312 -5.97 -5.66 -14.14
N SER A 313 -5.84 -4.40 -13.71
CA SER A 313 -4.86 -3.44 -14.20
C SER A 313 -3.89 -3.02 -13.10
N ALA A 314 -2.64 -2.78 -13.48
CA ALA A 314 -1.66 -2.14 -12.63
C ALA A 314 -2.09 -0.70 -12.32
N GLY A 315 -2.08 -0.34 -11.04
CA GLY A 315 -2.32 1.02 -10.53
C GLY A 315 -1.16 1.48 -9.66
N GLY A 316 -1.44 2.38 -8.71
CA GLY A 316 -0.42 2.90 -7.78
C GLY A 316 0.74 3.58 -8.51
N PHE A 317 1.95 3.41 -7.97
CA PHE A 317 3.18 4.00 -8.51
C PHE A 317 3.48 3.55 -9.95
N LEU A 318 3.33 2.26 -10.25
CA LEU A 318 3.60 1.72 -11.59
C LEU A 318 2.66 2.31 -12.64
N GLY A 319 1.38 2.49 -12.29
CA GLY A 319 0.41 3.14 -13.19
C GLY A 319 0.70 4.63 -13.45
N LEU A 320 1.26 5.34 -12.46
CA LEU A 320 1.73 6.73 -12.66
C LEU A 320 2.95 6.80 -13.57
N LEU A 321 3.92 5.90 -13.38
CA LEU A 321 5.07 5.80 -14.26
C LEU A 321 4.67 5.43 -15.70
N GLU A 322 3.74 4.49 -15.86
CA GLU A 322 3.19 4.11 -17.18
C GLU A 322 2.57 5.33 -17.87
N GLU A 323 1.75 6.10 -17.16
CA GLU A 323 1.13 7.32 -17.70
C GLU A 323 2.16 8.38 -18.10
N GLN A 324 3.23 8.56 -17.32
CA GLN A 324 4.31 9.49 -17.69
C GLN A 324 4.99 9.08 -19.01
N VAL A 325 5.24 7.78 -19.21
CA VAL A 325 5.83 7.29 -20.46
C VAL A 325 4.83 7.43 -21.61
N ASN A 326 3.54 7.16 -21.39
CA ASN A 326 2.50 7.36 -22.41
C ASN A 326 2.41 8.84 -22.84
N ILE A 327 2.47 9.78 -21.88
CA ILE A 327 2.51 11.23 -22.16
C ILE A 327 3.74 11.59 -22.98
N ARG A 328 4.91 11.04 -22.64
CA ARG A 328 6.14 11.27 -23.40
C ARG A 328 6.04 10.72 -24.83
N ASN A 329 5.53 9.50 -25.01
CA ASN A 329 5.32 8.91 -26.32
C ASN A 329 4.33 9.75 -27.14
N GLN A 330 3.28 10.29 -26.51
CA GLN A 330 2.33 11.19 -27.16
C GLN A 330 2.95 12.52 -27.57
N GLN A 331 3.84 13.10 -26.74
CA GLN A 331 4.60 14.30 -27.11
C GLN A 331 5.51 14.04 -28.32
N MET A 332 6.18 12.88 -28.38
CA MET A 332 6.97 12.50 -29.55
C MET A 332 6.09 12.27 -30.79
N ASN A 333 4.90 11.68 -30.63
CA ASN A 333 3.93 11.55 -31.72
C ASN A 333 3.53 12.92 -32.28
N ILE A 334 3.23 13.89 -31.40
CA ILE A 334 2.88 15.25 -31.80
C ILE A 334 4.03 15.91 -32.56
N ALA A 335 5.26 15.80 -32.07
CA ALA A 335 6.44 16.33 -32.77
C ALA A 335 6.57 15.73 -34.18
N GLY A 336 6.43 14.40 -34.31
CA GLY A 336 6.47 13.72 -35.61
C GLY A 336 5.30 14.09 -36.53
N LEU A 337 4.10 14.34 -36.00
CA LEU A 337 2.94 14.81 -36.78
C LEU A 337 3.08 16.26 -37.22
N GLU A 338 3.64 17.13 -36.38
CA GLU A 338 3.97 18.51 -36.74
C GLU A 338 4.98 18.56 -37.88
N ASP A 339 6.01 17.72 -37.81
CA ASP A 339 7.00 17.62 -38.88
C ASP A 339 6.39 17.05 -40.17
N SER A 340 5.64 15.95 -40.08
CA SER A 340 4.91 15.40 -41.22
C SER A 340 3.97 16.41 -41.88
N LEU A 341 3.31 17.26 -41.09
CA LEU A 341 2.46 18.33 -41.61
C LEU A 341 3.28 19.38 -42.38
N LYS A 342 4.41 19.84 -41.83
CA LYS A 342 5.32 20.80 -42.50
C LYS A 342 5.83 20.24 -43.83
N GLN A 343 6.24 18.96 -43.84
CA GLN A 343 6.70 18.30 -45.06
C GLN A 343 5.59 18.23 -46.12
N LEU A 344 4.36 17.87 -45.73
CA LEU A 344 3.22 17.81 -46.65
C LEU A 344 2.81 19.19 -47.18
N GLU A 345 2.87 20.24 -46.36
CA GLU A 345 2.64 21.63 -46.79
C GLU A 345 3.69 22.06 -47.81
N ALA A 346 4.98 21.80 -47.55
CA ALA A 346 6.07 22.11 -48.48
C ALA A 346 5.94 21.35 -49.82
N LEU A 347 5.55 20.07 -49.77
CA LEU A 347 5.30 19.27 -50.97
C LEU A 347 4.07 19.75 -51.76
N TYR A 348 3.04 20.24 -51.08
CA TYR A 348 1.86 20.84 -51.71
C TYR A 348 2.21 22.17 -52.38
N GLU A 349 2.95 23.06 -51.71
CA GLU A 349 3.44 24.32 -52.27
C GLU A 349 4.35 24.11 -53.50
N ALA A 350 5.16 23.05 -53.48
CA ALA A 350 5.97 22.63 -54.62
C ALA A 350 5.17 22.00 -55.77
N ASN A 351 3.83 21.99 -55.70
CA ASN A 351 2.92 21.30 -56.64
C ASN A 351 3.23 19.80 -56.83
N ARG A 352 3.89 19.16 -55.86
CA ARG A 352 4.24 17.74 -55.87
C ARG A 352 3.11 16.88 -55.32
N VAL A 353 2.45 17.35 -54.26
CA VAL A 353 1.20 16.80 -53.76
C VAL A 353 0.06 17.68 -54.28
N ARG A 354 -0.85 17.13 -55.07
CA ARG A 354 -1.96 17.91 -55.66
C ARG A 354 -3.18 18.05 -54.76
N ASP A 355 -3.28 17.18 -53.75
CA ASP A 355 -4.47 17.07 -52.93
C ASP A 355 -4.27 17.73 -51.56
N ARG A 356 -4.87 18.91 -51.39
CA ARG A 356 -4.91 19.63 -50.11
C ARG A 356 -5.55 18.80 -48.99
N PHE A 357 -6.39 17.82 -49.33
CA PHE A 357 -7.01 16.93 -48.36
C PHE A 357 -5.98 16.19 -47.48
N GLN A 358 -4.81 15.82 -48.01
CA GLN A 358 -3.78 15.16 -47.20
C GLN A 358 -3.21 16.09 -46.13
N VAL A 359 -3.01 17.37 -46.46
CA VAL A 359 -2.56 18.40 -45.51
C VAL A 359 -3.62 18.61 -44.43
N ASP A 360 -4.89 18.71 -44.83
CA ASP A 360 -6.00 18.88 -43.88
C ASP A 360 -6.18 17.63 -42.98
N LEU A 361 -5.94 16.42 -43.50
CA LEU A 361 -5.95 15.17 -42.72
C LEU A 361 -4.81 15.12 -41.69
N ALA A 362 -3.59 15.47 -42.09
CA ALA A 362 -2.44 15.55 -41.19
C ALA A 362 -2.68 16.59 -40.08
N ARG A 363 -3.25 17.74 -40.43
CA ARG A 363 -3.65 18.77 -39.46
C ARG A 363 -4.73 18.29 -38.49
N GLN A 364 -5.74 17.55 -38.98
CA GLN A 364 -6.75 16.94 -38.11
C GLN A 364 -6.12 15.90 -37.15
N ALA A 365 -5.17 15.09 -37.62
CA ALA A 365 -4.47 14.13 -36.78
C ALA A 365 -3.65 14.81 -35.69
N LEU A 366 -2.94 15.90 -36.04
CA LEU A 366 -2.22 16.73 -35.08
C LEU A 366 -3.16 17.29 -33.99
N TYR A 367 -4.30 17.88 -34.37
CA TYR A 367 -5.26 18.39 -33.39
C TYR A 367 -5.82 17.30 -32.48
N ARG A 368 -6.13 16.11 -33.02
CA ARG A 368 -6.55 14.97 -32.20
C ARG A 368 -5.46 14.54 -31.23
N ALA A 369 -4.21 14.51 -31.67
CA ALA A 369 -3.08 14.15 -30.83
C ALA A 369 -2.85 15.17 -29.71
N GLN A 370 -2.95 16.47 -30.00
CA GLN A 370 -2.86 17.56 -29.01
C GLN A 370 -3.98 17.50 -27.98
N ILE A 371 -5.24 17.26 -28.41
CA ILE A 371 -6.36 17.06 -27.49
C ILE A 371 -6.11 15.84 -26.60
N GLY A 372 -5.64 14.74 -27.17
CA GLY A 372 -5.27 13.53 -26.42
C GLY A 372 -4.18 13.78 -25.37
N LEU A 373 -3.17 14.59 -25.69
CA LEU A 373 -2.13 14.99 -24.73
C LEU A 373 -2.73 15.79 -23.56
N LEU A 374 -3.58 16.79 -23.84
CA LEU A 374 -4.23 17.58 -22.79
C LEU A 374 -5.10 16.72 -21.87
N SER A 375 -5.85 15.75 -22.44
CA SER A 375 -6.61 14.80 -21.65
C SER A 375 -5.73 13.87 -20.81
N SER A 376 -4.59 13.42 -21.35
CA SER A 376 -3.64 12.57 -20.61
C SER A 376 -2.97 13.32 -19.47
N LEU A 377 -2.62 14.60 -19.66
CA LEU A 377 -2.09 15.47 -18.61
C LEU A 377 -3.10 15.68 -17.48
N SER A 378 -4.35 15.99 -17.82
CA SER A 378 -5.42 16.16 -16.84
C SER A 378 -5.69 14.86 -16.05
N ALA A 379 -5.72 13.71 -16.73
CA ALA A 379 -5.89 12.40 -16.08
C ALA A 379 -4.69 12.03 -15.19
N TYR A 380 -3.47 12.41 -15.59
CA TYR A 380 -2.27 12.20 -14.78
C TYR A 380 -2.31 13.04 -13.49
N GLU A 381 -2.73 14.31 -13.57
CA GLU A 381 -2.90 15.17 -12.39
C GLU A 381 -3.93 14.60 -11.41
N GLU A 382 -5.10 14.15 -11.91
CA GLU A 382 -6.14 13.54 -11.08
C GLU A 382 -5.64 12.25 -10.39
N ARG A 383 -4.93 11.38 -11.12
CA ARG A 383 -4.33 10.17 -10.53
C ARG A 383 -3.24 10.50 -9.52
N LEU A 384 -2.43 11.52 -9.79
CA LEU A 384 -1.37 11.95 -8.89
C LEU A 384 -1.96 12.50 -7.59
N ASP A 385 -3.05 13.26 -7.64
CA ASP A 385 -3.74 13.76 -6.44
C ASP A 385 -4.36 12.63 -5.62
N GLY A 386 -5.01 11.66 -6.28
CA GLY A 386 -5.48 10.44 -5.60
C GLY A 386 -4.34 9.65 -4.96
N TYR A 387 -3.18 9.58 -5.62
CA TYR A 387 -1.99 8.92 -5.09
C TYR A 387 -1.38 9.69 -3.91
N LYS A 388 -1.33 11.02 -3.94
CA LYS A 388 -0.89 11.85 -2.79
C LYS A 388 -1.75 11.54 -1.57
N ILE A 389 -3.07 11.49 -1.72
CA ILE A 389 -4.00 11.15 -0.63
C ILE A 389 -3.71 9.75 -0.08
N LEU A 390 -3.49 8.76 -0.95
CA LEU A 390 -3.10 7.40 -0.55
C LEU A 390 -1.81 7.39 0.29
N LEU A 391 -0.83 8.23 -0.05
CA LEU A 391 0.42 8.39 0.72
C LEU A 391 0.22 9.17 2.03
N GLY A 392 -0.97 9.76 2.29
CA GLY A 392 -1.23 10.65 3.42
C GLY A 392 -0.81 12.11 3.18
N LEU A 393 -0.44 12.46 1.94
CA LEU A 393 -0.04 13.79 1.52
C LEU A 393 -1.25 14.60 1.03
N PRO A 394 -1.26 15.93 1.24
CA PRO A 394 -2.32 16.78 0.73
C PRO A 394 -2.13 17.05 -0.79
N PRO A 395 -3.22 17.24 -1.55
CA PRO A 395 -3.15 17.39 -3.01
C PRO A 395 -2.40 18.63 -3.51
N ASP A 396 -2.39 19.71 -2.73
CA ASP A 396 -1.73 20.98 -3.05
C ASP A 396 -0.20 20.90 -3.06
N LEU A 397 0.37 19.83 -2.49
CA LEU A 397 1.81 19.62 -2.44
C LEU A 397 2.36 19.33 -3.86
N PRO A 398 3.39 20.08 -4.33
CA PRO A 398 4.02 19.81 -5.62
C PRO A 398 4.86 18.53 -5.49
N VAL A 399 4.42 17.46 -6.17
CA VAL A 399 5.07 16.14 -6.17
C VAL A 399 5.45 15.76 -7.60
N ARG A 400 6.66 15.24 -7.77
CA ARG A 400 7.17 14.72 -9.05
C ARG A 400 7.59 13.27 -8.88
N ILE A 401 7.04 12.39 -9.72
CA ILE A 401 7.43 10.98 -9.76
C ILE A 401 8.67 10.83 -10.66
N GLU A 402 9.73 10.23 -10.13
CA GLU A 402 10.95 9.93 -10.88
C GLU A 402 11.49 8.55 -10.52
N ASP A 403 11.46 7.61 -11.47
CA ASP A 403 12.02 6.28 -11.28
C ASP A 403 12.66 5.76 -12.59
N PRO A 404 13.88 5.17 -12.55
CA PRO A 404 14.54 4.63 -13.73
C PRO A 404 13.91 3.34 -14.29
N LEU A 405 12.98 2.69 -13.57
CA LEU A 405 12.45 1.36 -13.90
C LEU A 405 11.98 1.20 -15.36
N LEU A 406 11.23 2.19 -15.85
CA LEU A 406 10.61 2.15 -17.18
C LEU A 406 11.47 2.78 -18.29
N ARG A 407 12.67 3.30 -18.01
CA ARG A 407 13.56 3.86 -19.05
C ARG A 407 13.90 2.87 -20.16
N ARG A 408 13.85 1.56 -19.86
CA ARG A 408 14.05 0.49 -20.85
C ARG A 408 12.97 0.45 -21.96
N PHE A 409 11.84 1.11 -21.76
CA PHE A 409 10.75 1.22 -22.75
C PHE A 409 10.82 2.49 -23.59
N ASP A 410 11.80 3.37 -23.34
CA ASP A 410 12.13 4.46 -24.25
C ASP A 410 12.84 3.86 -25.48
N LEU A 411 12.04 3.31 -26.42
CA LEU A 411 12.58 2.58 -27.58
C LEU A 411 13.40 3.49 -28.51
N ILE A 412 13.03 4.76 -28.63
CA ILE A 412 13.74 5.76 -29.42
C ILE A 412 14.13 6.89 -28.47
N ASP A 413 15.40 7.27 -28.49
CA ASP A 413 15.87 8.40 -27.70
C ASP A 413 15.28 9.73 -28.25
N PRO A 414 14.66 10.58 -27.42
CA PRO A 414 14.12 11.86 -27.88
C PRO A 414 15.15 12.78 -28.55
N ALA A 415 16.43 12.68 -28.16
CA ALA A 415 17.48 13.46 -28.80
C ALA A 415 17.74 12.98 -30.25
N LEU A 416 17.68 11.67 -30.50
CA LEU A 416 17.85 11.12 -31.84
C LEU A 416 16.71 11.53 -32.77
N SER A 417 15.48 11.57 -32.26
CA SER A 417 14.33 12.08 -33.00
C SER A 417 14.53 13.55 -33.40
N ARG A 418 15.05 14.40 -32.50
CA ARG A 418 15.33 15.81 -32.82
C ARG A 418 16.38 15.97 -33.91
N ASP A 419 17.48 15.24 -33.82
CA ASP A 419 18.56 15.33 -34.81
C ASP A 419 18.09 14.82 -36.19
N LEU A 420 17.20 13.81 -36.20
CA LEU A 420 16.53 13.35 -37.41
C LEU A 420 15.60 14.43 -38.00
N ASP A 421 14.79 15.08 -37.17
CA ASP A 421 13.89 16.15 -37.60
C ASP A 421 14.67 17.36 -38.16
N GLU A 422 15.82 17.71 -37.57
CA GLU A 422 16.71 18.76 -38.11
C GLU A 422 17.29 18.39 -39.48
N ALA A 423 17.64 17.11 -39.68
CA ALA A 423 18.10 16.60 -40.97
C ALA A 423 16.99 16.63 -42.04
N ASP A 424 15.78 16.20 -41.68
CA ASP A 424 14.59 16.20 -42.54
C ASP A 424 14.15 17.64 -42.90
N ALA A 425 14.30 18.61 -41.97
CA ALA A 425 14.03 20.02 -42.22
C ALA A 425 14.97 20.62 -43.28
N LEU A 426 16.28 20.31 -43.19
CA LEU A 426 17.25 20.73 -44.22
C LEU A 426 16.91 20.10 -45.57
N LEU A 427 16.57 18.81 -45.59
CA LEU A 427 16.11 18.10 -46.78
C LEU A 427 14.89 18.73 -47.42
N THR A 428 13.91 19.14 -46.61
CA THR A 428 12.70 19.80 -47.08
C THR A 428 13.00 21.10 -47.81
N ILE A 429 13.94 21.90 -47.31
CA ILE A 429 14.41 23.11 -47.99
C ILE A 429 15.05 22.76 -49.34
N LEU A 430 15.86 21.68 -49.37
CA LEU A 430 16.59 21.19 -50.55
C LEU A 430 15.71 20.39 -51.54
N PHE A 431 14.45 20.09 -51.23
CA PHE A 431 13.57 19.38 -52.16
C PHE A 431 13.01 20.29 -53.26
N ASN A 432 12.91 21.60 -53.01
CA ASN A 432 12.49 22.56 -54.02
C ASN A 432 13.73 23.29 -54.61
N PRO A 433 14.11 23.01 -55.87
CA PRO A 433 15.26 23.65 -56.51
C PRO A 433 15.10 25.16 -56.71
N GLN A 434 13.90 25.71 -56.50
CA GLN A 434 13.67 27.15 -56.49
C GLN A 434 13.94 27.81 -55.14
N ASN A 435 14.01 27.06 -54.04
CA ASN A 435 14.35 27.62 -52.73
C ASN A 435 15.81 28.09 -52.71
N GLU A 436 16.10 29.08 -51.86
CA GLU A 436 17.47 29.47 -51.59
C GLU A 436 18.15 28.43 -50.70
N VAL A 437 19.27 27.89 -51.17
CA VAL A 437 20.11 27.01 -50.36
C VAL A 437 20.71 27.85 -49.22
N PRO A 438 20.54 27.45 -47.95
CA PRO A 438 21.12 28.18 -46.81
C PRO A 438 22.63 28.37 -46.98
N ALA A 439 23.14 29.56 -46.69
CA ALA A 439 24.58 29.86 -46.85
C ALA A 439 25.49 28.94 -46.00
N ASP A 440 24.95 28.41 -44.90
CA ASP A 440 25.57 27.52 -43.93
C ASP A 440 25.31 26.03 -44.21
N TRP A 441 24.81 25.65 -45.39
CA TRP A 441 24.44 24.26 -45.71
C TRP A 441 25.56 23.24 -45.46
N ARG A 442 26.83 23.60 -45.75
CA ARG A 442 28.00 22.72 -45.47
C ARG A 442 28.16 22.46 -43.98
N ALA A 443 28.01 23.50 -43.15
CA ALA A 443 28.16 23.38 -41.70
C ALA A 443 27.02 22.55 -41.10
N ARG A 444 25.78 22.73 -41.58
CA ARG A 444 24.64 21.91 -41.17
C ARG A 444 24.82 20.44 -41.52
N LEU A 445 25.21 20.12 -42.76
CA LEU A 445 25.50 18.73 -43.15
C LEU A 445 26.66 18.13 -42.37
N ALA A 446 27.70 18.92 -42.05
CA ALA A 446 28.80 18.46 -41.22
C ALA A 446 28.37 18.15 -39.79
N ALA A 447 27.47 18.97 -39.21
CA ALA A 447 26.87 18.72 -37.91
C ALA A 447 26.04 17.42 -37.94
N THR A 448 25.11 17.28 -38.88
CA THR A 448 24.28 16.06 -39.03
C THR A 448 25.15 14.80 -39.22
N ALA A 449 26.25 14.92 -39.97
CA ALA A 449 27.19 13.82 -40.16
C ALA A 449 27.94 13.44 -38.87
N GLN A 450 28.23 14.42 -38.02
CA GLN A 450 28.83 14.19 -36.70
C GLN A 450 27.81 13.59 -35.74
N ASP A 451 26.58 14.10 -35.71
CA ASP A 451 25.48 13.59 -34.89
C ASP A 451 25.22 12.11 -35.23
N ALA A 452 25.19 11.75 -36.51
CA ALA A 452 25.07 10.36 -36.95
C ALA A 452 26.23 9.46 -36.45
N ALA A 453 27.45 9.99 -36.34
CA ALA A 453 28.59 9.23 -35.80
C ALA A 453 28.51 9.07 -34.29
N ASP A 454 28.12 10.13 -33.58
CA ASP A 454 27.92 10.10 -32.13
C ASP A 454 26.78 9.13 -31.78
N TRP A 455 25.70 9.12 -32.57
CA TRP A 455 24.60 8.17 -32.43
C TRP A 455 25.00 6.73 -32.73
N LEU A 456 25.85 6.49 -33.74
CA LEU A 456 26.36 5.14 -34.02
C LEU A 456 27.06 4.56 -32.78
N GLU A 457 27.83 5.36 -32.05
CA GLU A 457 28.48 4.92 -30.81
C GLU A 457 27.52 4.84 -29.62
N ARG A 458 26.49 5.68 -29.54
CA ARG A 458 25.45 5.61 -28.48
C ARG A 458 24.50 4.42 -28.64
N VAL A 459 24.27 3.94 -29.87
CA VAL A 459 23.40 2.78 -30.16
C VAL A 459 24.14 1.45 -29.97
N ARG A 460 25.49 1.44 -30.05
CA ARG A 460 26.30 0.22 -29.87
C ARG A 460 26.02 -0.51 -28.53
N PRO A 461 25.96 0.16 -27.36
CA PRO A 461 25.59 -0.49 -26.11
C PRO A 461 24.21 -1.16 -26.11
N ASP A 462 23.21 -0.59 -26.80
CA ASP A 462 21.88 -1.19 -26.92
C ASP A 462 21.96 -2.53 -27.68
N LEU A 463 22.85 -2.64 -28.67
CA LEU A 463 23.10 -3.88 -29.42
C LEU A 463 23.87 -4.91 -28.60
N ASP A 464 24.86 -4.47 -27.83
CA ASP A 464 25.63 -5.36 -26.94
C ASP A 464 24.71 -5.97 -25.87
N GLN A 465 23.81 -5.17 -25.28
CA GLN A 465 22.80 -5.64 -24.34
C GLN A 465 21.86 -6.68 -24.98
N LEU A 466 21.44 -6.46 -26.22
CA LEU A 466 20.61 -7.43 -26.96
C LEU A 466 21.34 -8.78 -27.11
N LEU A 467 22.62 -8.75 -27.47
CA LEU A 467 23.43 -9.95 -27.64
C LEU A 467 23.64 -10.69 -26.31
N GLU A 468 23.79 -9.96 -25.20
CA GLU A 468 23.90 -10.51 -23.85
C GLU A 468 22.61 -11.23 -23.41
N VAL A 469 21.44 -10.67 -23.71
CA VAL A 469 20.13 -11.24 -23.33
C VAL A 469 19.70 -12.40 -24.25
N ALA A 470 20.19 -12.44 -25.49
CA ALA A 470 19.78 -13.41 -26.51
C ALA A 470 19.83 -14.89 -26.07
N PRO A 471 20.83 -15.40 -25.33
CA PRO A 471 20.84 -16.79 -24.86
C PRO A 471 19.68 -17.14 -23.92
N THR A 472 19.39 -16.25 -22.96
CA THR A 472 18.25 -16.40 -22.03
C THR A 472 16.94 -16.40 -22.82
N ARG A 473 16.83 -15.48 -23.78
CA ARG A 473 15.66 -15.36 -24.63
C ARG A 473 15.34 -16.60 -25.46
N ARG A 474 16.37 -17.26 -26.02
CA ARG A 474 16.20 -18.53 -26.75
C ARG A 474 15.58 -19.62 -25.88
N LYS A 475 16.02 -19.71 -24.61
CA LYS A 475 15.47 -20.69 -23.65
C LYS A 475 14.00 -20.40 -23.36
N GLU A 476 13.64 -19.13 -23.12
CA GLU A 476 12.25 -18.72 -22.89
C GLU A 476 11.34 -19.09 -24.06
N LEU A 477 11.73 -18.75 -25.30
CA LEU A 477 10.96 -19.07 -26.50
C LEU A 477 10.78 -20.58 -26.68
N GLN A 478 11.83 -21.37 -26.43
CA GLN A 478 11.77 -22.83 -26.51
C GLN A 478 10.75 -23.42 -25.53
N GLU A 479 10.75 -22.95 -24.28
CA GLU A 479 9.79 -23.43 -23.29
C GLU A 479 8.36 -22.93 -23.56
N MET A 480 8.21 -21.72 -24.11
CA MET A 480 6.90 -21.20 -24.53
C MET A 480 6.33 -22.04 -25.67
N LEU A 481 7.15 -22.42 -26.65
CA LEU A 481 6.76 -23.29 -27.77
C LEU A 481 6.25 -24.64 -27.28
N GLN A 482 6.92 -25.27 -26.31
CA GLN A 482 6.47 -26.54 -25.71
C GLN A 482 5.12 -26.45 -25.02
N ARG A 483 4.73 -25.24 -24.60
CA ARG A 483 3.50 -24.95 -23.83
C ARG A 483 2.46 -24.18 -24.66
N ALA A 484 2.74 -23.89 -25.92
CA ALA A 484 1.86 -23.12 -26.79
C ALA A 484 0.67 -24.00 -27.21
N GLY A 485 -0.55 -23.47 -27.02
CA GLY A 485 -1.75 -24.07 -27.58
C GLY A 485 -1.86 -23.82 -29.08
N ALA A 486 -2.71 -24.56 -29.78
CA ALA A 486 -2.93 -24.43 -31.22
C ALA A 486 -3.51 -23.07 -31.68
N GLU A 487 -3.89 -22.20 -30.74
CA GLU A 487 -4.56 -20.91 -30.99
C GLU A 487 -3.59 -19.74 -31.23
N VAL A 488 -2.28 -19.91 -30.99
CA VAL A 488 -1.29 -18.84 -31.16
C VAL A 488 -0.38 -19.13 -32.35
N ASP A 489 -0.07 -18.09 -33.14
CA ASP A 489 0.83 -18.21 -34.30
C ASP A 489 2.21 -18.78 -33.86
N PRO A 490 2.61 -19.96 -34.34
CA PRO A 490 3.88 -20.58 -34.01
C PRO A 490 5.10 -19.70 -34.36
N SER A 491 4.96 -18.78 -35.32
CA SER A 491 6.02 -17.86 -35.74
C SER A 491 6.50 -16.93 -34.61
N LEU A 492 5.66 -16.68 -33.59
CA LEU A 492 6.00 -15.87 -32.42
C LEU A 492 7.06 -16.53 -31.54
N TYR A 493 7.11 -17.87 -31.52
CA TYR A 493 8.04 -18.65 -30.70
C TYR A 493 9.20 -19.25 -31.50
N ASP A 494 9.28 -18.96 -32.80
CA ASP A 494 10.31 -19.50 -33.67
C ASP A 494 11.68 -18.90 -33.36
N ILE A 495 12.57 -19.75 -32.84
CA ILE A 495 13.95 -19.43 -32.49
C ILE A 495 14.75 -19.06 -33.75
N GLN A 496 14.52 -19.73 -34.88
CA GLN A 496 15.22 -19.43 -36.14
C GLN A 496 14.82 -18.05 -36.66
N ALA A 497 13.53 -17.72 -36.58
CA ALA A 497 13.05 -16.39 -36.92
C ALA A 497 13.65 -15.31 -35.99
N PHE A 498 13.81 -15.58 -34.69
CA PHE A 498 14.49 -14.69 -33.76
C PHE A 498 15.98 -14.49 -34.12
N ASP A 499 16.71 -15.57 -34.37
CA ASP A 499 18.13 -15.51 -34.75
C ASP A 499 18.34 -14.78 -36.08
N ALA A 500 17.45 -14.98 -37.06
CA ALA A 500 17.48 -14.26 -38.33
C ALA A 500 17.26 -12.75 -38.14
N ARG A 501 16.38 -12.35 -37.22
CA ARG A 501 16.17 -10.93 -36.86
C ARG A 501 17.38 -10.33 -36.16
N LEU A 502 17.96 -11.04 -35.20
CA LEU A 502 19.17 -10.62 -34.50
C LEU A 502 20.33 -10.38 -35.48
N ALA A 503 20.53 -11.34 -36.40
CA ALA A 503 21.53 -11.22 -37.47
C ALA A 503 21.22 -10.05 -38.42
N ARG A 504 19.94 -9.77 -38.71
CA ARG A 504 19.53 -8.61 -39.52
C ARG A 504 19.88 -7.29 -38.83
N ILE A 505 19.51 -7.11 -37.56
CA ILE A 505 19.81 -5.88 -36.80
C ILE A 505 21.33 -5.61 -36.78
N HIS A 506 22.13 -6.64 -36.50
CA HIS A 506 23.59 -6.50 -36.49
C HIS A 506 24.17 -6.15 -37.87
N ARG A 507 23.68 -6.79 -38.94
CA ARG A 507 24.10 -6.46 -40.32
C ARG A 507 23.70 -5.04 -40.73
N ASP A 508 22.48 -4.61 -40.38
CA ASP A 508 21.98 -3.28 -40.71
C ASP A 508 22.82 -2.21 -39.97
N PHE A 509 23.20 -2.46 -38.71
CA PHE A 509 24.10 -1.57 -37.95
C PHE A 509 25.49 -1.44 -38.59
N GLU A 510 26.12 -2.55 -38.98
CA GLU A 510 27.41 -2.52 -39.66
C GLU A 510 27.32 -1.83 -41.04
N ALA A 511 26.22 -2.03 -41.78
CA ALA A 511 25.98 -1.37 -43.06
C ALA A 511 25.85 0.15 -42.90
N VAL A 512 25.10 0.62 -41.89
CA VAL A 512 24.99 2.04 -41.55
C VAL A 512 26.36 2.62 -41.20
N GLY A 513 27.17 1.92 -40.40
CA GLY A 513 28.53 2.36 -40.07
C GLY A 513 29.44 2.49 -41.29
N GLN A 514 29.34 1.59 -42.27
CA GLN A 514 30.08 1.69 -43.54
C GLN A 514 29.57 2.82 -44.43
N ALA A 515 28.25 2.98 -44.54
CA ALA A 515 27.62 4.02 -45.33
C ALA A 515 27.91 5.43 -44.77
N LEU A 516 27.90 5.58 -43.45
CA LEU A 516 28.28 6.82 -42.76
C LEU A 516 29.72 7.23 -43.07
N LYS A 517 30.68 6.29 -42.99
CA LYS A 517 32.08 6.57 -43.36
C LYS A 517 32.21 7.04 -44.80
N LYS A 518 31.45 6.44 -45.71
CA LYS A 518 31.42 6.83 -47.14
C LYS A 518 30.81 8.21 -47.34
N ALA A 519 29.68 8.51 -46.69
CA ALA A 519 29.01 9.81 -46.77
C ALA A 519 29.86 10.94 -46.15
N GLN A 520 30.48 10.70 -44.99
CA GLN A 520 31.41 11.63 -44.36
C GLN A 520 32.63 11.94 -45.24
N ALA A 521 33.18 10.95 -45.94
CA ALA A 521 34.29 11.15 -46.88
C ALA A 521 33.88 11.97 -48.12
N ALA A 522 32.60 11.91 -48.53
CA ALA A 522 32.08 12.64 -49.69
C ALA A 522 31.83 14.14 -49.39
N LEU A 523 31.49 14.50 -48.15
CA LEU A 523 31.16 15.86 -47.75
C LEU A 523 32.27 16.91 -48.01
N PRO A 524 33.55 16.71 -47.59
CA PRO A 524 34.61 17.67 -47.87
C PRO A 524 34.97 17.74 -49.37
N ALA A 525 34.71 16.68 -50.13
CA ALA A 525 34.95 16.62 -51.57
C ALA A 525 33.80 17.22 -52.42
N PHE A 526 32.69 17.62 -51.79
CA PHE A 526 31.52 18.15 -52.51
C PHE A 526 31.81 19.54 -53.12
N PRO A 527 31.48 19.78 -54.40
CA PRO A 527 31.79 21.03 -55.10
C PRO A 527 30.97 22.22 -54.60
N ASP A 528 31.52 23.43 -54.72
CA ASP A 528 30.81 24.68 -54.40
C ASP A 528 29.64 24.95 -55.35
N PRO A 529 28.59 25.68 -54.89
CA PRO A 529 27.42 25.97 -55.70
C PRO A 529 27.77 26.71 -57.00
N PRO A 530 27.30 26.24 -58.17
CA PRO A 530 27.40 27.01 -59.41
C PRO A 530 26.51 28.28 -59.33
N PRO A 531 26.67 29.27 -60.22
CA PRO A 531 25.85 30.48 -60.19
C PRO A 531 24.36 30.14 -60.36
N ARG A 532 23.51 30.62 -59.45
CA ARG A 532 22.06 30.39 -59.52
C ARG A 532 21.47 31.00 -60.81
N PRO A 533 20.76 30.21 -61.62
CA PRO A 533 20.10 30.74 -62.83
C PRO A 533 18.95 31.68 -62.45
N GLY A 534 18.79 32.78 -63.19
CA GLY A 534 17.65 33.69 -63.03
C GLY A 534 16.31 33.04 -63.46
N PRO A 535 15.15 33.56 -63.01
CA PRO A 535 13.85 32.93 -63.20
C PRO A 535 13.40 32.77 -64.67
N GLU A 536 14.02 33.48 -65.62
CA GLU A 536 13.63 33.52 -67.04
C GLU A 536 14.54 32.72 -67.98
N ILE A 537 15.48 31.91 -67.46
CA ILE A 537 16.45 31.17 -68.28
C ILE A 537 15.81 29.92 -68.95
N ASP A 538 16.06 29.73 -70.26
CA ASP A 538 15.60 28.58 -71.06
C ASP A 538 15.91 27.24 -70.34
N PRO A 539 14.94 26.31 -70.21
CA PRO A 539 15.16 24.96 -69.70
C PRO A 539 16.34 24.20 -70.31
N ARG A 540 16.79 24.57 -71.51
CA ARG A 540 17.94 23.97 -72.21
C ARG A 540 19.28 24.66 -71.95
N ASP A 541 19.33 25.72 -71.14
CA ASP A 541 20.58 26.42 -70.81
C ASP A 541 21.53 25.52 -69.98
N PRO A 542 22.80 25.36 -70.37
CA PRO A 542 23.78 24.56 -69.64
C PRO A 542 23.95 24.98 -68.17
N ARG A 543 23.80 26.28 -67.86
CA ARG A 543 23.94 26.81 -66.49
C ARG A 543 22.80 26.35 -65.60
N ARG A 544 21.60 26.24 -66.16
CA ARG A 544 20.42 25.72 -65.46
C ARG A 544 20.57 24.23 -65.19
N GLN A 545 21.04 23.46 -66.18
CA GLN A 545 21.33 22.04 -66.01
C GLN A 545 22.44 21.78 -64.97
N ALA A 546 23.50 22.60 -64.97
CA ALA A 546 24.58 22.51 -63.98
C ALA A 546 24.10 22.80 -62.55
N TRP A 547 23.22 23.80 -62.36
CA TRP A 547 22.60 24.07 -61.06
C TRP A 547 21.66 22.95 -60.62
N GLU A 548 20.79 22.48 -61.52
CA GLU A 548 19.83 21.41 -61.21
C GLU A 548 20.54 20.08 -60.87
N THR A 549 21.63 19.75 -61.57
CA THR A 549 22.45 18.56 -61.26
C THR A 549 23.21 18.69 -59.94
N TRP A 550 23.87 19.83 -59.69
CA TRP A 550 24.52 20.10 -58.40
C TRP A 550 23.52 20.06 -57.24
N HIS A 551 22.37 20.71 -57.40
CA HIS A 551 21.33 20.73 -56.38
C HIS A 551 20.79 19.32 -56.13
N ALA A 552 20.56 18.52 -57.17
CA ALA A 552 20.13 17.13 -57.02
C ALA A 552 21.17 16.27 -56.28
N GLU A 553 22.47 16.45 -56.53
CA GLU A 553 23.52 15.76 -55.79
C GLU A 553 23.60 16.19 -54.32
N LEU A 554 23.36 17.47 -54.03
CA LEU A 554 23.30 18.00 -52.67
C LEU A 554 22.11 17.43 -51.92
N THR A 555 20.92 17.45 -52.53
CA THR A 555 19.71 16.84 -51.96
C THR A 555 19.90 15.35 -51.73
N ARG A 556 20.61 14.65 -52.63
CA ARG A 556 20.96 13.22 -52.44
C ARG A 556 21.87 13.01 -51.22
N LEU A 557 22.92 13.81 -51.07
CA LEU A 557 23.84 13.69 -49.93
C LEU A 557 23.16 14.01 -48.59
N ALA A 558 22.34 15.05 -48.56
CA ALA A 558 21.49 15.35 -47.40
C ALA A 558 20.52 14.20 -47.10
N GLY A 559 19.99 13.57 -48.16
CA GLY A 559 19.14 12.39 -48.11
C GLY A 559 19.83 11.21 -47.44
N ASP A 560 21.06 10.92 -47.88
CA ASP A 560 21.88 9.84 -47.32
C ASP A 560 22.07 10.03 -45.80
N PHE A 561 22.32 11.25 -45.30
CA PHE A 561 22.50 11.50 -43.86
C PHE A 561 21.21 11.35 -43.05
N ALA A 562 20.09 11.87 -43.54
CA ALA A 562 18.80 11.68 -42.87
C ALA A 562 18.38 10.20 -42.86
N GLU A 563 18.63 9.47 -43.95
CA GLU A 563 18.40 8.03 -44.03
C GLU A 563 19.26 7.26 -43.02
N LEU A 564 20.54 7.66 -42.84
CA LEU A 564 21.42 7.06 -41.82
C LEU A 564 20.89 7.27 -40.40
N LEU A 565 20.47 8.48 -40.04
CA LEU A 565 19.85 8.77 -38.74
C LEU A 565 18.54 7.99 -38.54
N SER A 566 17.71 7.90 -39.58
CA SER A 566 16.47 7.11 -39.54
C SER A 566 16.76 5.62 -39.36
N ASN A 567 17.79 5.09 -40.02
CA ASN A 567 18.17 3.68 -39.86
C ASN A 567 18.71 3.42 -38.44
N LEU A 568 19.48 4.36 -37.87
CA LEU A 568 19.94 4.27 -36.48
C LEU A 568 18.78 4.26 -35.48
N SER A 569 17.76 5.09 -35.69
CA SER A 569 16.58 5.12 -34.79
C SER A 569 15.78 3.83 -34.85
N VAL A 570 15.60 3.26 -36.05
CA VAL A 570 14.96 1.95 -36.25
C VAL A 570 15.78 0.83 -35.60
N ILE A 571 17.11 0.84 -35.76
CA ILE A 571 18.00 -0.15 -35.15
C ILE A 571 17.95 -0.06 -33.63
N GLN A 572 18.01 1.15 -33.06
CA GLN A 572 17.88 1.37 -31.62
C GLN A 572 16.54 0.84 -31.10
N ALA A 573 15.43 1.20 -31.77
CA ALA A 573 14.10 0.76 -31.38
C ALA A 573 13.98 -0.77 -31.41
N ARG A 574 14.47 -1.42 -32.47
CA ARG A 574 14.48 -2.89 -32.59
C ARG A 574 15.38 -3.53 -31.52
N ALA A 575 16.55 -2.97 -31.24
CA ALA A 575 17.49 -3.52 -30.27
C ALA A 575 16.93 -3.45 -28.84
N ARG A 576 16.41 -2.28 -28.43
CA ARG A 576 15.77 -2.09 -27.13
C ARG A 576 14.52 -2.96 -26.98
N LEU A 577 13.67 -3.01 -28.00
CA LEU A 577 12.44 -3.84 -28.00
C LEU A 577 12.75 -5.32 -27.74
N GLU A 578 13.76 -5.87 -28.39
CA GLU A 578 14.10 -7.29 -28.26
C GLU A 578 14.83 -7.60 -26.94
N SER A 579 15.50 -6.60 -26.34
CA SER A 579 16.24 -6.73 -25.08
C SER A 579 15.36 -6.80 -23.83
N VAL A 580 14.13 -6.27 -23.89
CA VAL A 580 13.19 -6.37 -22.75
C VAL A 580 12.79 -7.83 -22.56
N SER A 581 12.86 -8.36 -21.33
CA SER A 581 12.43 -9.72 -20.98
C SER A 581 11.47 -9.73 -19.78
N LEU A 582 10.80 -10.86 -19.58
CA LEU A 582 9.92 -11.10 -18.43
C LEU A 582 10.60 -12.05 -17.45
N VAL A 583 10.52 -11.76 -16.15
CA VAL A 583 10.92 -12.72 -15.11
C VAL A 583 9.97 -13.91 -15.15
N ARG A 584 10.52 -15.13 -15.21
CA ARG A 584 9.74 -16.36 -15.42
C ARG A 584 8.75 -16.65 -14.29
N VAL A 585 7.52 -17.03 -14.66
CA VAL A 585 6.52 -17.61 -13.75
C VAL A 585 5.93 -18.86 -14.41
N ASP A 586 6.07 -20.00 -13.74
CA ASP A 586 5.63 -21.31 -14.22
C ASP A 586 5.25 -22.24 -13.06
N LEU A 587 4.07 -22.01 -12.49
CA LEU A 587 3.58 -22.74 -11.33
C LEU A 587 2.27 -23.46 -11.67
N ARG A 588 2.22 -24.77 -11.39
CA ARG A 588 0.98 -25.54 -11.54
C ARG A 588 -0.02 -25.11 -10.47
N PRO A 589 -1.33 -25.01 -10.80
CA PRO A 589 -2.34 -24.60 -9.82
C PRO A 589 -2.36 -25.45 -8.55
N GLU A 590 -2.11 -26.75 -8.66
CA GLU A 590 -2.08 -27.66 -7.50
C GLU A 590 -0.94 -27.36 -6.54
N ASP A 591 0.24 -27.03 -7.07
CA ASP A 591 1.41 -26.68 -6.27
C ASP A 591 1.23 -25.29 -5.64
N ALA A 592 0.67 -24.34 -6.39
CA ALA A 592 0.31 -23.02 -5.88
C ALA A 592 -0.64 -23.07 -4.68
N ILE A 593 -1.68 -23.92 -4.76
CA ILE A 593 -2.65 -24.08 -3.67
C ILE A 593 -1.99 -24.72 -2.43
N LYS A 594 -1.07 -25.68 -2.63
CA LYS A 594 -0.33 -26.29 -1.51
C LYS A 594 0.54 -25.26 -0.78
N ILE A 595 1.29 -24.44 -1.53
CA ILE A 595 2.10 -23.35 -0.97
C ILE A 595 1.19 -22.36 -0.22
N ALA A 596 0.13 -21.90 -0.87
CA ALA A 596 -0.81 -20.93 -0.30
C ALA A 596 -1.43 -21.43 1.02
N ARG A 597 -1.86 -22.68 1.08
CA ARG A 597 -2.49 -23.27 2.29
C ARG A 597 -1.55 -23.27 3.50
N GLN A 598 -0.24 -23.29 3.28
CA GLN A 598 0.76 -23.39 4.35
C GLN A 598 1.29 -22.04 4.78
N ASN A 599 1.47 -21.12 3.83
CA ASN A 599 2.13 -19.84 4.09
C ASN A 599 1.16 -18.70 4.35
N ARG A 600 -0.09 -18.78 3.85
CA ARG A 600 -1.03 -17.67 4.00
C ARG A 600 -1.53 -17.50 5.45
N PRO A 601 -1.34 -16.31 6.04
CA PRO A 601 -1.85 -16.03 7.39
C PRO A 601 -3.38 -16.03 7.49
N ASP A 602 -4.09 -15.55 6.45
CA ASP A 602 -5.56 -15.58 6.40
C ASP A 602 -6.13 -17.01 6.46
N TRP A 603 -5.50 -17.99 5.79
CA TRP A 603 -5.92 -19.40 5.84
C TRP A 603 -5.74 -19.98 7.24
N MET A 604 -4.64 -19.62 7.92
CA MET A 604 -4.42 -20.01 9.32
C MET A 604 -5.49 -19.43 10.24
N ASN A 605 -5.86 -18.16 10.03
CA ASN A 605 -6.88 -17.47 10.80
C ASN A 605 -8.29 -18.02 10.51
N ALA A 606 -8.62 -18.33 9.26
CA ALA A 606 -9.89 -18.95 8.89
C ALA A 606 -10.07 -20.32 9.56
N ARG A 607 -8.99 -21.12 9.60
CA ARG A 607 -8.98 -22.40 10.32
C ARG A 607 -9.13 -22.19 11.84
N ALA A 608 -8.46 -21.18 12.41
CA ALA A 608 -8.59 -20.85 13.82
C ALA A 608 -10.01 -20.42 14.19
N ALA A 609 -10.64 -19.56 13.38
CA ALA A 609 -12.00 -19.08 13.58
C ALA A 609 -13.03 -20.22 13.57
N LEU A 610 -12.87 -21.24 12.69
CA LEU A 610 -13.73 -22.42 12.70
C LEU A 610 -13.63 -23.20 14.02
N VAL A 611 -12.41 -23.37 14.55
CA VAL A 611 -12.19 -24.03 15.85
C VAL A 611 -12.77 -23.19 16.99
N ASP A 612 -12.71 -21.87 16.89
CA ASP A 612 -13.29 -20.97 17.89
C ASP A 612 -14.81 -21.10 17.94
N GLU A 613 -15.49 -21.18 16.78
CA GLU A 613 -16.94 -21.46 16.74
C GLU A 613 -17.28 -22.86 17.25
N TRP A 614 -16.40 -23.85 17.04
CA TRP A 614 -16.58 -25.19 17.61
C TRP A 614 -16.49 -25.21 19.13
N ARG A 615 -15.52 -24.48 19.74
CA ARG A 615 -15.36 -24.43 21.20
C ARG A 615 -16.58 -23.84 21.92
N GLN A 616 -17.24 -22.85 21.31
CA GLN A 616 -18.44 -22.24 21.87
C GLN A 616 -19.57 -23.26 22.11
N ILE A 617 -19.58 -24.40 21.41
CA ILE A 617 -20.55 -25.48 21.64
C ILE A 617 -20.43 -26.02 23.07
N GLU A 618 -19.21 -26.23 23.57
CA GLU A 618 -18.99 -26.73 24.93
C GLU A 618 -19.38 -25.69 25.98
N ILE A 619 -19.11 -24.40 25.72
CA ILE A 619 -19.49 -23.30 26.61
C ILE A 619 -21.02 -23.22 26.73
N ALA A 620 -21.73 -23.22 25.60
CA ALA A 620 -23.19 -23.19 25.58
C ALA A 620 -23.80 -24.48 26.16
N ALA A 621 -23.14 -25.64 25.98
CA ALA A 621 -23.56 -26.89 26.60
C ALA A 621 -23.36 -26.88 28.13
N ASN A 622 -22.28 -26.27 28.64
CA ASN A 622 -22.05 -26.13 30.08
C ASN A 622 -23.17 -25.32 30.75
N ALA A 623 -23.67 -24.27 30.07
CA ALA A 623 -24.80 -23.46 30.54
C ALA A 623 -26.12 -24.25 30.69
N LEU A 624 -26.22 -25.49 30.18
CA LEU A 624 -27.37 -26.38 30.38
C LEU A 624 -27.27 -27.26 31.64
N ARG A 625 -26.11 -27.33 32.31
CA ARG A 625 -25.87 -28.17 33.50
C ARG A 625 -26.41 -27.54 34.78
N SER A 626 -26.80 -28.33 35.78
CA SER A 626 -27.17 -27.84 37.11
C SER A 626 -26.12 -26.92 37.73
N ASP A 627 -26.56 -25.94 38.51
CA ASP A 627 -25.63 -25.13 39.31
C ASP A 627 -25.32 -25.86 40.62
N LEU A 628 -24.06 -25.86 41.04
CA LEU A 628 -23.63 -26.42 42.31
C LEU A 628 -22.45 -25.60 42.82
N ASN A 629 -22.69 -24.74 43.81
CA ASN A 629 -21.71 -23.85 44.38
C ASN A 629 -21.35 -24.26 45.81
N VAL A 630 -20.05 -24.28 46.10
CA VAL A 630 -19.53 -24.33 47.46
C VAL A 630 -19.25 -22.91 47.90
N ARG A 631 -19.94 -22.46 48.96
CA ARG A 631 -19.74 -21.13 49.56
C ARG A 631 -19.05 -21.30 50.91
N PHE A 632 -17.88 -20.70 51.06
CA PHE A 632 -17.09 -20.67 52.28
C PHE A 632 -16.82 -19.22 52.67
N SER A 633 -17.52 -18.70 53.67
CA SER A 633 -17.36 -17.32 54.12
C SER A 633 -17.20 -17.23 55.62
N GLY A 634 -16.45 -16.23 56.07
CA GLY A 634 -16.25 -15.96 57.47
C GLY A 634 -16.05 -14.48 57.73
N ASP A 635 -16.44 -14.05 58.91
CA ASP A 635 -16.29 -12.68 59.37
C ASP A 635 -15.88 -12.63 60.85
N LEU A 636 -15.09 -11.61 61.22
CA LEU A 636 -14.53 -11.38 62.55
C LEU A 636 -14.72 -9.90 62.91
N GLY A 637 -15.61 -9.62 63.87
CA GLY A 637 -15.90 -8.27 64.34
C GLY A 637 -15.14 -7.88 65.61
N THR A 638 -14.96 -6.58 65.82
CA THR A 638 -14.44 -6.03 67.09
C THR A 638 -15.51 -6.00 68.19
N VAL A 639 -15.09 -5.92 69.45
CA VAL A 639 -15.99 -5.79 70.61
C VAL A 639 -15.63 -4.54 71.41
N GLY A 640 -16.62 -3.67 71.66
CA GLY A 640 -16.44 -2.36 72.29
C GLY A 640 -15.77 -1.34 71.36
N ASP A 641 -15.35 -0.19 71.90
CA ASP A 641 -14.91 0.97 71.11
C ASP A 641 -13.46 0.88 70.58
N ASN A 642 -12.86 -0.32 70.53
CA ASN A 642 -11.50 -0.50 70.01
C ASN A 642 -11.51 -1.16 68.62
N PRO A 643 -11.17 -0.41 67.55
CA PRO A 643 -11.22 -0.88 66.17
C PRO A 643 -10.16 -1.94 65.82
N PHE A 644 -9.21 -2.24 66.72
CA PHE A 644 -8.18 -3.26 66.50
C PHE A 644 -8.32 -4.50 67.39
N ARG A 645 -9.34 -4.54 68.25
CA ARG A 645 -9.56 -5.66 69.18
C ARG A 645 -10.47 -6.72 68.59
N PHE A 646 -9.98 -7.45 67.59
CA PHE A 646 -10.67 -8.62 67.02
C PHE A 646 -10.74 -9.75 68.06
N ARG A 647 -11.89 -10.43 68.13
CA ARG A 647 -12.06 -11.64 68.94
C ARG A 647 -12.64 -12.76 68.09
N ASP A 648 -12.04 -13.93 68.20
CA ASP A 648 -12.54 -15.18 67.64
C ASP A 648 -13.95 -15.53 68.13
N THR A 649 -14.26 -15.22 69.39
CA THR A 649 -15.60 -15.43 69.97
C THR A 649 -16.70 -14.56 69.35
N ASN A 650 -16.34 -13.49 68.63
CA ASN A 650 -17.27 -12.64 67.87
C ASN A 650 -17.21 -12.94 66.37
N GLY A 651 -16.60 -14.07 66.00
CA GLY A 651 -16.49 -14.53 64.63
C GLY A 651 -17.68 -15.38 64.20
N ARG A 652 -17.98 -15.35 62.90
CA ARG A 652 -18.96 -16.22 62.27
C ARG A 652 -18.34 -16.91 61.08
N LEU A 653 -18.49 -18.23 61.00
CA LEU A 653 -18.11 -19.03 59.84
C LEU A 653 -19.38 -19.61 59.22
N ARG A 654 -19.52 -19.53 57.89
CA ARG A 654 -20.61 -20.10 57.11
C ARG A 654 -20.04 -21.00 56.02
N VAL A 655 -20.51 -22.24 56.00
CA VAL A 655 -20.26 -23.18 54.91
C VAL A 655 -21.61 -23.55 54.33
N GLY A 656 -21.77 -23.35 53.02
CA GLY A 656 -23.02 -23.61 52.32
C GLY A 656 -22.79 -24.38 51.03
N LEU A 657 -23.72 -25.28 50.74
CA LEU A 657 -23.87 -25.87 49.41
C LEU A 657 -25.15 -25.29 48.81
N GLU A 658 -25.01 -24.68 47.64
CA GLU A 658 -26.13 -24.14 46.87
C GLU A 658 -26.28 -24.97 45.61
N PHE A 659 -27.48 -25.50 45.38
CA PHE A 659 -27.80 -26.32 44.22
C PHE A 659 -29.01 -25.72 43.50
N ASP A 660 -28.86 -25.46 42.21
CA ASP A 660 -29.97 -25.02 41.36
C ASP A 660 -30.26 -26.08 40.28
N ALA A 661 -31.49 -26.58 40.29
CA ALA A 661 -31.94 -27.65 39.40
C ALA A 661 -32.30 -27.08 38.01
N PRO A 662 -31.92 -27.75 36.90
CA PRO A 662 -32.14 -27.26 35.54
C PRO A 662 -33.58 -27.54 35.07
N LEU A 663 -34.58 -27.02 35.78
CA LEU A 663 -35.99 -27.29 35.52
C LEU A 663 -36.55 -26.48 34.34
N THR A 664 -36.13 -25.21 34.21
CA THR A 664 -36.60 -24.30 33.16
C THR A 664 -35.42 -23.57 32.51
N ARG A 665 -34.96 -24.06 31.34
CA ARG A 665 -33.80 -23.51 30.62
C ARG A 665 -34.07 -23.23 29.15
N LEU A 666 -35.17 -22.54 28.88
CA LEU A 666 -35.60 -22.26 27.51
C LEU A 666 -34.60 -21.35 26.79
N ALA A 667 -34.07 -20.33 27.47
CA ALA A 667 -33.12 -19.38 26.91
C ALA A 667 -31.79 -20.07 26.56
N GLU A 668 -31.24 -20.85 27.48
CA GLU A 668 -29.98 -21.58 27.32
C GLU A 668 -30.11 -22.68 26.27
N ARG A 669 -31.26 -23.38 26.21
CA ARG A 669 -31.55 -24.35 25.14
C ARG A 669 -31.55 -23.68 23.77
N ASN A 670 -32.19 -22.52 23.66
CA ASN A 670 -32.24 -21.77 22.41
C ASN A 670 -30.85 -21.25 22.03
N ALA A 671 -30.06 -20.74 22.99
CA ALA A 671 -28.68 -20.32 22.78
C ALA A 671 -27.78 -21.49 22.33
N TYR A 672 -27.90 -22.66 22.96
CA TYR A 672 -27.18 -23.86 22.52
C TYR A 672 -27.55 -24.28 21.10
N ARG A 673 -28.85 -24.23 20.75
CA ARG A 673 -29.30 -24.52 19.39
C ARG A 673 -28.76 -23.50 18.39
N GLU A 674 -28.70 -22.23 18.76
CA GLU A 674 -28.10 -21.17 17.96
C GLU A 674 -26.60 -21.41 17.73
N THR A 675 -25.85 -21.78 18.76
CA THR A 675 -24.42 -22.12 18.63
C THR A 675 -24.18 -23.28 17.68
N LEU A 676 -25.01 -24.34 17.73
CA LEU A 676 -24.92 -25.45 16.77
C LEU A 676 -25.18 -24.98 15.32
N ILE A 677 -26.17 -24.10 15.12
CA ILE A 677 -26.46 -23.52 13.80
C ILE A 677 -25.29 -22.65 13.33
N ASN A 678 -24.70 -21.85 14.22
CA ASN A 678 -23.56 -20.99 13.94
C ASN A 678 -22.32 -21.80 13.56
N TYR A 679 -22.03 -22.91 14.25
CA TYR A 679 -20.96 -23.83 13.86
C TYR A 679 -21.19 -24.43 12.46
N GLN A 680 -22.42 -24.85 12.14
CA GLN A 680 -22.74 -25.34 10.80
C GLN A 680 -22.60 -24.25 9.73
N ARG A 681 -22.95 -22.98 10.04
CA ARG A 681 -22.70 -21.83 9.16
C ARG A 681 -21.21 -21.58 8.98
N ALA A 682 -20.42 -21.63 10.05
CA ALA A 682 -18.98 -21.46 10.02
C ALA A 682 -18.28 -22.54 9.18
N ARG A 683 -18.69 -23.81 9.31
CA ARG A 683 -18.18 -24.91 8.47
C ARG A 683 -18.44 -24.67 6.99
N ARG A 684 -19.63 -24.14 6.63
CA ARG A 684 -19.96 -23.77 5.25
C ARG A 684 -19.16 -22.57 4.75
N ALA A 685 -18.99 -21.57 5.59
CA ALA A 685 -18.15 -20.42 5.28
C ALA A 685 -16.67 -20.82 5.08
N TYR A 686 -16.17 -21.81 5.82
CA TYR A 686 -14.79 -22.28 5.71
C TYR A 686 -14.50 -22.94 4.35
N TYR A 687 -15.27 -23.95 3.93
CA TYR A 687 -15.00 -24.55 2.61
C TYR A 687 -15.27 -23.55 1.47
N GLN A 688 -16.21 -22.61 1.64
CA GLN A 688 -16.43 -21.53 0.67
C GLN A 688 -15.23 -20.59 0.59
N PHE A 689 -14.56 -20.31 1.72
CA PHE A 689 -13.31 -19.57 1.75
C PHE A 689 -12.21 -20.32 0.98
N GLU A 690 -12.02 -21.62 1.22
CA GLU A 690 -11.04 -22.44 0.49
C GLU A 690 -11.30 -22.44 -1.03
N ASP A 691 -12.57 -22.57 -1.43
CA ASP A 691 -12.99 -22.53 -2.84
C ASP A 691 -12.71 -21.17 -3.48
N ARG A 692 -12.99 -20.05 -2.77
CA ARG A 692 -12.71 -18.69 -3.27
C ARG A 692 -11.22 -18.43 -3.44
N VAL A 693 -10.39 -18.82 -2.47
CA VAL A 693 -8.93 -18.67 -2.58
C VAL A 693 -8.40 -19.52 -3.75
N THR A 694 -8.88 -20.76 -3.87
CA THR A 694 -8.53 -21.65 -4.99
C THR A 694 -8.92 -21.06 -6.35
N GLN A 695 -10.12 -20.47 -6.45
CA GLN A 695 -10.57 -19.78 -7.65
C GLN A 695 -9.68 -18.58 -7.98
N ASN A 696 -9.33 -17.76 -6.98
CA ASN A 696 -8.48 -16.58 -7.15
C ASN A 696 -7.07 -16.96 -7.64
N ILE A 697 -6.40 -17.92 -7.01
CA ILE A 697 -5.07 -18.39 -7.43
C ILE A 697 -5.10 -18.92 -8.87
N ARG A 698 -6.13 -19.71 -9.21
CA ARG A 698 -6.30 -20.21 -10.59
C ARG A 698 -6.52 -19.07 -11.60
N SER A 699 -7.28 -18.04 -11.21
CA SER A 699 -7.50 -16.86 -12.04
C SER A 699 -6.20 -16.09 -12.27
N VAL A 700 -5.42 -15.85 -11.21
CA VAL A 700 -4.12 -15.16 -11.29
C VAL A 700 -3.15 -15.91 -12.20
N LEU A 701 -2.99 -17.24 -12.03
CA LEU A 701 -2.10 -18.04 -12.88
C LEU A 701 -2.51 -18.03 -14.35
N ARG A 702 -3.81 -18.08 -14.66
CA ARG A 702 -4.31 -17.95 -16.04
C ARG A 702 -4.06 -16.55 -16.60
N SER A 703 -4.24 -15.52 -15.77
CA SER A 703 -4.01 -14.13 -16.15
C SER A 703 -2.54 -13.89 -16.46
N ILE A 704 -1.62 -14.39 -15.62
CA ILE A 704 -0.17 -14.36 -15.86
C ILE A 704 0.18 -15.06 -17.16
N ARG A 705 -0.39 -16.25 -17.41
CA ARG A 705 -0.17 -16.98 -18.66
C ARG A 705 -0.64 -16.16 -19.87
N LEU A 706 -1.82 -15.55 -19.79
CA LEU A 706 -2.33 -14.68 -20.84
C LEU A 706 -1.44 -13.44 -21.03
N SER A 707 -0.95 -12.82 -19.96
CA SER A 707 -0.05 -11.67 -20.00
C SER A 707 1.28 -11.99 -20.66
N GLN A 708 1.85 -13.19 -20.43
CA GLN A 708 3.05 -13.66 -21.14
C GLN A 708 2.81 -13.73 -22.65
N LEU A 709 1.68 -14.30 -23.07
CA LEU A 709 1.32 -14.40 -24.50
C LEU A 709 1.07 -13.02 -25.11
N ASN A 710 0.29 -12.18 -24.42
CA ASN A 710 -0.01 -10.82 -24.85
C ASN A 710 1.28 -10.00 -24.99
N PHE A 711 2.23 -10.12 -24.07
CA PHE A 711 3.51 -9.43 -24.17
C PHE A 711 4.27 -9.77 -25.46
N GLU A 712 4.29 -11.05 -25.85
CA GLU A 712 4.93 -11.48 -27.11
C GLU A 712 4.19 -10.98 -28.35
N ILE A 713 2.85 -11.00 -28.33
CA ILE A 713 2.03 -10.46 -29.41
C ILE A 713 2.23 -8.95 -29.54
N ARG A 714 2.25 -8.21 -28.42
CA ARG A 714 2.47 -6.77 -28.41
C ARG A 714 3.88 -6.42 -28.89
N ARG A 715 4.90 -7.22 -28.54
CA ARG A 715 6.25 -7.08 -29.10
C ARG A 715 6.25 -7.20 -30.61
N ALA A 716 5.59 -8.22 -31.16
CA ALA A 716 5.48 -8.40 -32.60
C ALA A 716 4.73 -7.23 -33.27
N ALA A 717 3.67 -6.72 -32.63
CA ALA A 717 2.93 -5.56 -33.12
C ALA A 717 3.80 -4.28 -33.17
N VAL A 718 4.61 -4.01 -32.15
CA VAL A 718 5.57 -2.89 -32.17
C VAL A 718 6.56 -3.05 -33.31
N ARG A 719 7.07 -4.28 -33.54
CA ARG A 719 7.99 -4.55 -34.66
C ARG A 719 7.36 -4.19 -36.01
N VAL A 720 6.13 -4.63 -36.25
CA VAL A 720 5.37 -4.30 -37.47
C VAL A 720 5.14 -2.79 -37.58
N ALA A 721 4.84 -2.11 -36.47
CA ALA A 721 4.64 -0.66 -36.49
C ALA A 721 5.93 0.13 -36.80
N ILE A 722 7.08 -0.31 -36.26
CA ILE A 722 8.39 0.25 -36.61
C ILE A 722 8.63 0.10 -38.12
N ASP A 723 8.40 -1.11 -38.67
CA ASP A 723 8.59 -1.38 -40.10
C ASP A 723 7.64 -0.52 -40.98
N GLN A 724 6.40 -0.27 -40.52
CA GLN A 724 5.45 0.59 -41.22
C GLN A 724 5.90 2.06 -41.25
N VAL A 725 6.43 2.58 -40.14
CA VAL A 725 6.97 3.95 -40.08
C VAL A 725 8.20 4.09 -40.99
N GLU A 726 9.11 3.12 -40.97
CA GLU A 726 10.29 3.08 -41.84
C GLU A 726 9.88 3.15 -43.32
N VAL A 727 8.97 2.27 -43.75
CA VAL A 727 8.49 2.23 -45.15
C VAL A 727 7.75 3.52 -45.53
N ALA A 728 6.91 4.07 -44.64
CA ALA A 728 6.18 5.29 -44.91
C ALA A 728 7.11 6.51 -45.08
N ARG A 729 8.13 6.64 -44.21
CA ARG A 729 9.16 7.69 -44.33
C ARG A 729 9.97 7.55 -45.62
N LEU A 730 10.44 6.35 -45.94
CA LEU A 730 11.16 6.09 -47.19
C LEU A 730 10.32 6.44 -48.42
N ASN A 731 9.02 6.15 -48.42
CA ASN A 731 8.14 6.49 -49.53
C ASN A 731 7.93 8.00 -49.67
N LEU A 732 7.92 8.76 -48.57
CA LEU A 732 7.83 10.21 -48.59
C LEU A 732 9.11 10.87 -49.12
N GLN A 733 10.27 10.30 -48.79
CA GLN A 733 11.58 10.80 -49.20
C GLN A 733 11.97 10.43 -50.64
N ARG A 734 11.30 9.44 -51.27
CA ARG A 734 11.63 8.98 -52.63
C ARG A 734 11.47 10.10 -53.68
N PRO A 735 12.52 10.45 -54.45
CA PRO A 735 12.40 11.43 -55.52
C PRO A 735 11.52 10.90 -56.66
N PRO A 736 10.65 11.75 -57.27
CA PRO A 736 9.79 11.34 -58.38
C PRO A 736 10.62 11.00 -59.62
N ARG A 737 10.32 9.87 -60.25
CA ARG A 737 10.99 9.44 -61.49
C ARG A 737 10.61 10.37 -62.65
N VAL A 738 11.59 10.73 -63.47
CA VAL A 738 11.42 11.60 -64.65
C VAL A 738 10.43 10.94 -65.61
N GLY A 739 9.23 11.53 -65.76
CA GLY A 739 8.22 11.11 -66.73
C GLY A 739 6.91 10.54 -66.15
N GLU A 740 6.88 10.11 -64.88
CA GLU A 740 5.65 9.64 -64.23
C GLU A 740 4.87 10.84 -63.64
N ARG A 741 3.98 11.41 -64.45
CA ARG A 741 2.99 12.38 -63.96
C ARG A 741 1.96 11.64 -63.10
N GLY A 742 2.16 11.65 -61.78
CA GLY A 742 1.15 11.35 -60.77
C GLY A 742 0.59 9.94 -60.81
N SER A 743 1.36 8.96 -60.37
CA SER A 743 0.81 7.64 -60.01
C SER A 743 -0.03 7.75 -58.73
N GLU A 744 -1.11 6.97 -58.63
CA GLU A 744 -1.95 6.79 -57.43
C GLU A 744 -1.14 6.49 -56.15
N ALA A 745 0.07 5.94 -56.29
CA ALA A 745 1.01 5.71 -55.18
C ALA A 745 1.43 6.99 -54.42
N SER A 746 1.37 8.18 -55.04
CA SER A 746 1.62 9.47 -54.37
C SER A 746 0.38 10.01 -53.64
N ALA A 747 -0.81 9.47 -53.94
CA ALA A 747 -2.08 9.99 -53.43
C ALA A 747 -2.38 9.60 -51.97
N ASN A 748 -1.60 8.71 -51.35
CA ASN A 748 -1.81 8.27 -49.97
C ASN A 748 -0.58 8.39 -49.05
N VAL A 749 0.59 8.79 -49.55
CA VAL A 749 1.86 8.75 -48.79
C VAL A 749 1.80 9.55 -47.48
N GLY A 750 1.22 10.75 -47.51
CA GLY A 750 1.06 11.57 -46.31
C GLY A 750 0.12 10.96 -45.27
N ARG A 751 -0.95 10.30 -45.73
CA ARG A 751 -1.87 9.57 -44.86
C ARG A 751 -1.19 8.35 -44.22
N ASP A 752 -0.45 7.58 -45.02
CA ASP A 752 0.20 6.35 -44.58
C ASP A 752 1.23 6.64 -43.47
N LEU A 753 1.97 7.76 -43.56
CA LEU A 753 2.89 8.18 -42.50
C LEU A 753 2.18 8.60 -41.22
N VAL A 754 1.16 9.46 -41.30
CA VAL A 754 0.37 9.91 -40.14
C VAL A 754 -0.27 8.72 -39.41
N GLU A 755 -0.79 7.76 -40.18
CA GLU A 755 -1.37 6.52 -39.64
C GLU A 755 -0.31 5.61 -39.03
N ALA A 756 0.86 5.46 -39.65
CA ALA A 756 1.96 4.66 -39.12
C ALA A 756 2.52 5.23 -37.80
N LEU A 757 2.70 6.55 -37.70
CA LEU A 757 3.16 7.22 -36.46
C LEU A 757 2.18 6.99 -35.31
N SER A 758 0.88 7.15 -35.57
CA SER A 758 -0.16 6.92 -34.57
C SER A 758 -0.18 5.46 -34.11
N ARG A 759 -0.09 4.49 -35.05
CA ARG A 759 -0.02 3.06 -34.73
C ARG A 759 1.23 2.66 -33.95
N LEU A 760 2.37 3.29 -34.20
CA LEU A 760 3.61 3.03 -33.47
C LEU A 760 3.45 3.41 -31.99
N VAL A 761 2.91 4.58 -31.71
CA VAL A 761 2.70 5.06 -30.33
C VAL A 761 1.67 4.19 -29.61
N GLU A 762 0.57 3.82 -30.28
CA GLU A 762 -0.40 2.87 -29.73
C GLU A 762 0.24 1.51 -29.41
N ALA A 763 1.06 0.98 -30.31
CA ALA A 763 1.75 -0.29 -30.10
C ALA A 763 2.79 -0.21 -28.96
N GLN A 764 3.55 0.89 -28.87
CA GLN A 764 4.52 1.13 -27.80
C GLN A 764 3.83 1.19 -26.43
N ASN A 765 2.77 1.98 -26.31
CA ASN A 765 1.99 2.10 -25.07
C ASN A 765 1.38 0.74 -24.69
N ALA A 766 0.85 -0.01 -25.66
CA ALA A 766 0.29 -1.34 -25.39
C ALA A 766 1.36 -2.38 -24.99
N PHE A 767 2.58 -2.28 -25.52
CA PHE A 767 3.70 -3.13 -25.13
C PHE A 767 4.19 -2.84 -23.71
N LEU A 768 4.36 -1.55 -23.38
CA LEU A 768 4.66 -1.10 -22.03
C LEU A 768 3.60 -1.60 -21.04
N SER A 769 2.33 -1.35 -21.34
CA SER A 769 1.21 -1.76 -20.48
C SER A 769 1.19 -3.27 -20.27
N ALA A 770 1.49 -4.07 -21.29
CA ALA A 770 1.56 -5.53 -21.15
C ALA A 770 2.65 -5.96 -20.15
N TRP A 771 3.81 -5.28 -20.14
CA TRP A 771 4.87 -5.55 -19.17
C TRP A 771 4.50 -5.11 -17.75
N VAL A 772 3.97 -3.89 -17.59
CA VAL A 772 3.60 -3.35 -16.27
C VAL A 772 2.51 -4.20 -15.63
N ASN A 773 1.51 -4.63 -16.40
CA ASN A 773 0.47 -5.53 -15.93
C ASN A 773 1.03 -6.91 -15.53
N TYR A 774 1.99 -7.46 -16.29
CA TYR A 774 2.66 -8.71 -15.92
C TYR A 774 3.43 -8.58 -14.60
N GLU A 775 4.17 -7.48 -14.41
CA GLU A 775 4.94 -7.24 -13.20
C GLU A 775 4.03 -7.12 -11.97
N ALA A 776 2.94 -6.37 -12.09
CA ALA A 776 1.91 -6.27 -11.05
C ALA A 776 1.28 -7.64 -10.74
N GLN A 777 1.05 -8.47 -11.75
CA GLN A 777 0.54 -9.83 -11.54
C GLN A 777 1.54 -10.76 -10.85
N ARG A 778 2.85 -10.63 -11.12
CA ARG A 778 3.88 -11.41 -10.42
C ARG A 778 3.93 -11.05 -8.93
N LEU A 779 3.91 -9.76 -8.63
CA LEU A 779 3.78 -9.26 -7.26
C LEU A 779 2.52 -9.83 -6.59
N ASN A 780 1.38 -9.76 -7.28
CA ASN A 780 0.11 -10.26 -6.76
C ASN A 780 0.16 -11.79 -6.51
N LEU A 781 0.82 -12.56 -7.38
CA LEU A 781 0.99 -13.99 -7.17
C LEU A 781 1.79 -14.27 -5.90
N ASP A 782 2.91 -13.60 -5.68
CA ASP A 782 3.74 -13.79 -4.48
C ASP A 782 2.97 -13.45 -3.20
N PHE A 783 2.15 -12.38 -3.24
CA PHE A 783 1.21 -12.07 -2.16
C PHE A 783 0.16 -13.16 -1.95
N GLU A 784 -0.51 -13.62 -3.02
CA GLU A 784 -1.57 -14.64 -2.94
C GLU A 784 -1.06 -16.03 -2.54
N LEU A 785 0.23 -16.31 -2.77
CA LEU A 785 0.92 -17.51 -2.26
C LEU A 785 1.27 -17.38 -0.77
N GLY A 786 1.24 -16.17 -0.19
CA GLY A 786 1.65 -15.91 1.18
C GLY A 786 3.17 -15.91 1.40
N THR A 787 3.95 -15.97 0.30
CA THR A 787 5.42 -16.09 0.32
C THR A 787 6.14 -14.74 0.24
N MET A 788 5.40 -13.67 -0.05
CA MET A 788 5.94 -12.32 -0.14
C MET A 788 6.69 -11.90 1.12
N ARG A 789 7.93 -11.43 0.93
CA ARG A 789 8.80 -10.90 1.98
C ARG A 789 9.11 -9.44 1.74
N LEU A 790 9.17 -8.69 2.83
CA LEU A 790 9.61 -7.30 2.84
C LEU A 790 10.99 -7.21 3.50
N ASP A 791 11.82 -6.29 3.03
CA ASP A 791 13.06 -5.91 3.70
C ASP A 791 12.80 -4.96 4.89
N GLU A 792 13.87 -4.46 5.53
CA GLU A 792 13.75 -3.57 6.69
C GLU A 792 13.17 -2.20 6.33
N GLN A 793 13.26 -1.81 5.07
CA GLN A 793 12.72 -0.57 4.50
C GLN A 793 11.26 -0.75 4.04
N GLY A 794 10.69 -1.95 4.18
CA GLY A 794 9.33 -2.26 3.75
C GLY A 794 9.20 -2.52 2.24
N MET A 795 10.31 -2.74 1.53
CA MET A 795 10.32 -3.02 0.10
C MET A 795 10.19 -4.52 -0.16
N TRP A 796 9.48 -4.87 -1.23
CA TRP A 796 9.39 -6.26 -1.68
C TRP A 796 10.74 -6.79 -2.16
N ILE A 797 11.13 -7.92 -1.58
CA ILE A 797 12.27 -8.71 -2.03
C ILE A 797 11.78 -9.62 -3.15
N ASP A 798 12.17 -9.30 -4.38
CA ASP A 798 11.82 -10.09 -5.56
C ASP A 798 12.34 -11.53 -5.42
N PRO A 799 11.45 -12.56 -5.42
CA PRO A 799 11.87 -13.95 -5.37
C PRO A 799 12.53 -14.44 -6.68
N GLY A 800 12.50 -13.63 -7.75
CA GLY A 800 12.97 -14.00 -9.07
C GLY A 800 11.99 -14.95 -9.76
N PRO A 801 12.48 -15.99 -10.48
CA PRO A 801 11.62 -16.97 -11.12
C PRO A 801 10.75 -17.75 -10.11
N ILE A 802 9.43 -17.81 -10.36
CA ILE A 802 8.49 -18.58 -9.53
C ILE A 802 8.11 -19.85 -10.29
N ASP A 803 8.61 -21.00 -9.84
CA ASP A 803 8.31 -22.30 -10.43
C ASP A 803 7.94 -23.38 -9.39
N SER A 804 7.69 -24.61 -9.82
CA SER A 804 7.35 -25.71 -8.90
C SER A 804 8.46 -26.09 -7.91
N SER A 805 9.71 -25.69 -8.13
CA SER A 805 10.81 -25.90 -7.18
C SER A 805 10.72 -24.96 -5.98
N PHE A 806 10.01 -23.84 -6.13
CA PHE A 806 9.64 -22.93 -5.04
C PHE A 806 8.82 -23.63 -3.95
N ALA A 807 8.13 -24.73 -4.29
CA ALA A 807 7.42 -25.58 -3.33
C ALA A 807 8.35 -26.49 -2.50
N GLN A 808 9.58 -26.76 -2.93
CA GLN A 808 10.44 -27.79 -2.33
C GLN A 808 11.45 -27.25 -1.30
N GLY A 809 11.57 -25.92 -1.16
CA GLY A 809 12.60 -25.26 -0.35
C GLY A 809 12.29 -25.13 1.15
N GLU A 810 11.05 -25.31 1.59
CA GLU A 810 10.64 -25.29 3.00
C GLU A 810 9.79 -26.51 3.31
N ASP A 811 10.08 -27.19 4.41
CA ASP A 811 9.48 -28.46 4.82
C ASP A 811 7.94 -28.36 4.88
N LEU A 812 7.26 -28.85 3.84
CA LEU A 812 5.83 -28.64 3.55
C LEU A 812 4.88 -29.40 4.50
N THR A 813 5.33 -29.86 5.66
CA THR A 813 4.42 -30.39 6.68
C THR A 813 3.83 -29.24 7.48
N PRO A 814 2.50 -29.08 7.57
CA PRO A 814 1.93 -28.14 8.52
C PRO A 814 2.49 -28.52 9.90
N PRO A 815 3.14 -27.58 10.63
CA PRO A 815 3.68 -27.91 11.93
C PRO A 815 2.54 -28.51 12.76
N LEU A 816 2.81 -29.68 13.35
CA LEU A 816 1.95 -30.20 14.40
C LEU A 816 1.74 -29.05 15.40
N PRO A 817 0.52 -28.90 15.96
CA PRO A 817 0.32 -27.93 17.03
C PRO A 817 1.45 -28.12 18.06
N PRO A 818 2.11 -27.04 18.51
CA PRO A 818 3.18 -27.16 19.48
C PRO A 818 2.68 -28.01 20.64
N ALA A 819 3.55 -28.88 21.17
CA ALA A 819 3.25 -29.64 22.36
C ALA A 819 2.76 -28.65 23.43
N VAL A 820 1.64 -28.97 24.08
CA VAL A 820 1.07 -28.16 25.15
C VAL A 820 2.21 -27.89 26.15
N PRO A 821 2.57 -26.63 26.44
CA PRO A 821 3.57 -26.36 27.46
C PRO A 821 3.06 -26.95 28.79
N GLU A 822 3.89 -27.78 29.42
CA GLU A 822 3.58 -28.43 30.72
C GLU A 822 3.35 -27.44 31.85
#